data_AF-A0A0F4XSC5-F1
#
_entry.id   AF-A0A0F4XSC5-F1
#
_cell.length_a   1.000
_cell.length_b   1.000
_cell.length_c   1.000
_cell.angle_alpha   90.00
_cell.angle_beta   90.00
_cell.angle_gamma   90.00
#
_symmetry.space_group_name_H-M   'P 1'
#
loop_
_entity.id
_entity.type
_entity.pdbx_description
1 polymer ?
#
loop_
_entity_poly.entity_id
_entity_poly.type
_entity_poly.pdbx_seq_one_letter_code
_entity_poly.pdbx_strand_id
1 'polypeptide(L)'
;MPKPLRARSHKKHTSPTSGRIADTRDITQARRLAQQRPRDPQVWKDLGNLELNVEPERALVSFERALSLLPDDPQALELVAKAAQKLGQADRAQALVLKALGIDPDFSAGHHRLSTLYFEKGQFANALQHIEQALDISPDDCRMQSRKGLILNRLERYSEAIAVFGKLIEREPGDYSHWNNAANLYKDIGQLAKADEFYQKAVSLARRKDVLPYSNRLTSLHYDPERSRDDIFQVCKEWQSRFGPRSVPPRPEVLDRAPNRCLRIGLVSDGLRQHPVGNMIVGVLEKLPRHQFELFAYSTSQVSDHLTRRIRTTVYQWLAIKHMDEPTLAQRIRDDGIDILIDLCGHNAGNRMGAMALQPAPLLVKWVGGLINTTGLDAIDYLLSDSIESPEGEDAFYTEKLIRLPDDYICYDPPPYTPDVKPLPALENGFITYGCFNNPTKVNDVLLVQWAELMRATADSRLLLKGGAFGNSELREHVQAFMAAQGIARERVLVEGPVGHKHLLETYNRIDIALDPWPYSGGLTTCEALLMGVPVVTLPGPTFAGRHSATHLVNAGLPELVVDSWDEYRQRVIGLAGDLKSLSRIRSHLRDVLMRSPVCDSRRFASHFSTAMRAIWQRYCEGKPAAALTLDKEGQARFENEPQAMDIQHPVAPLEEKGFSFKFQGKIVTLDHGATLVASAQFVELQKLGAFSTIVFDPASRVDNAKQLGQLGELHHYPHAALGDGRATTLYACLDPVMTATLEPLGSRVLAKLALPTLKLDSINGFQSVDWLVLDNLNDSLAVIEHGQGRLADTLLVQARINFTPTHHQQADMGLISRSLTRRGFSFYRLNRLQHTSPLPQGENPVQLRASHLVCADALFLPDAARMASLSDNQRLKLAFILHTVYGVHDMATQLIAALDGGLAEQYRKYCQGSSPAQPAPTSGRIEAVAARNDEPQPSATQALMQEPQVTFPEDVAAYVKKIYSQASVILEYGSGGSTLIAARMPNKSVISVENDARWAKDMQAWIANADLPSRPLIYPVDVGETGKWARPKNARAWKRFHTYPLKVWDEAFFQEPDVILIDGRFRIACFVTAYLRASKPMIVLFDDYLDRPHYHVVERLLMPTEFVGRMARFDLRPLVQVPRSELTWLVGSYNEVAYAE
;
A
#
# COMPACT_ATOMS: atom_id res chain seq x y z
N MET A 1 72.96 37.62 -28.33
CA MET A 1 71.72 37.62 -29.15
C MET A 1 71.39 36.17 -29.54
N PRO A 2 70.14 35.73 -29.76
CA PRO A 2 68.82 36.37 -29.57
C PRO A 2 67.84 35.55 -28.67
N LYS A 3 66.67 36.13 -28.36
CA LYS A 3 65.39 35.50 -27.92
C LYS A 3 64.70 34.79 -29.13
N PRO A 4 63.52 34.11 -29.01
CA PRO A 4 62.86 33.35 -27.92
C PRO A 4 62.29 31.97 -28.38
N LEU A 5 61.70 31.16 -27.47
CA LEU A 5 60.34 30.58 -27.59
C LEU A 5 59.90 29.82 -26.31
N ARG A 6 58.69 30.15 -25.82
CA ARG A 6 58.00 29.59 -24.64
C ARG A 6 57.20 28.33 -25.04
N ALA A 7 57.26 27.27 -24.23
CA ALA A 7 56.40 26.10 -24.34
C ALA A 7 55.01 26.36 -23.72
N ARG A 8 53.96 25.93 -24.42
CA ARG A 8 52.54 26.05 -24.03
C ARG A 8 52.18 25.07 -22.89
N SER A 9 51.47 25.56 -21.88
CA SER A 9 50.88 24.75 -20.82
C SER A 9 49.76 23.86 -21.35
N HIS A 10 49.83 22.58 -21.01
CA HIS A 10 48.70 21.65 -21.15
C HIS A 10 47.59 22.07 -20.18
N LYS A 11 46.38 22.24 -20.73
CA LYS A 11 45.15 22.49 -19.97
C LYS A 11 44.88 21.26 -19.08
N LYS A 12 44.77 21.49 -17.78
CA LYS A 12 44.17 20.54 -16.82
C LYS A 12 42.73 20.29 -17.25
N HIS A 13 42.41 19.06 -17.64
CA HIS A 13 41.05 18.57 -17.54
C HIS A 13 40.72 18.45 -16.04
N THR A 14 39.83 19.30 -15.57
CA THR A 14 39.30 19.28 -14.20
C THR A 14 38.34 18.10 -14.07
N SER A 15 38.66 17.17 -13.17
CA SER A 15 37.71 16.20 -12.65
C SER A 15 36.57 16.91 -11.89
N PRO A 16 35.31 16.46 -11.99
CA PRO A 16 34.24 16.96 -11.16
C PRO A 16 34.25 16.18 -9.83
N THR A 17 35.20 16.49 -8.96
CA THR A 17 35.30 15.93 -7.60
C THR A 17 35.20 17.04 -6.56
N SER A 18 34.35 16.81 -5.56
CA SER A 18 34.00 17.64 -4.40
C SER A 18 32.93 18.73 -4.61
N GLY A 19 31.79 18.53 -3.96
CA GLY A 19 30.66 19.46 -3.92
C GLY A 19 31.00 20.76 -3.20
N ARG A 20 31.53 21.74 -3.93
CA ARG A 20 31.30 23.14 -3.61
C ARG A 20 29.82 23.43 -3.85
N ILE A 21 29.14 23.96 -2.84
CA ILE A 21 27.87 24.65 -3.03
C ILE A 21 28.19 25.80 -3.98
N ALA A 22 27.52 25.85 -5.14
CA ALA A 22 27.66 26.97 -6.05
C ALA A 22 27.23 28.25 -5.30
N ASP A 23 28.08 29.28 -5.31
CA ASP A 23 27.73 30.56 -4.68
C ASP A 23 26.53 31.15 -5.46
N THR A 24 25.62 31.84 -4.78
CA THR A 24 24.52 32.60 -5.43
C THR A 24 25.07 33.55 -6.51
N ARG A 25 26.33 34.02 -6.34
CA ARG A 25 27.07 34.79 -7.34
C ARG A 25 27.35 33.99 -8.62
N ASP A 26 27.73 32.72 -8.51
CA ASP A 26 28.00 31.83 -9.65
C ASP A 26 26.72 31.54 -10.44
N ILE A 27 25.60 31.27 -9.75
CA ILE A 27 24.29 31.06 -10.39
C ILE A 27 23.84 32.36 -11.10
N THR A 28 23.99 33.51 -10.45
CA THR A 28 23.62 34.81 -11.05
C THR A 28 24.45 35.12 -12.29
N GLN A 29 25.75 34.83 -12.26
CA GLN A 29 26.64 34.99 -13.41
C GLN A 29 26.29 34.02 -14.54
N ALA A 30 26.03 32.75 -14.22
CA ALA A 30 25.61 31.73 -15.20
C ALA A 30 24.26 32.10 -15.85
N ARG A 31 23.31 32.67 -15.10
CA ARG A 31 22.04 33.20 -15.65
C ARG A 31 22.27 34.31 -16.66
N ARG A 32 23.12 35.29 -16.33
CA ARG A 32 23.48 36.36 -17.28
C ARG A 32 24.15 35.79 -18.53
N LEU A 33 25.03 34.81 -18.37
CA LEU A 33 25.69 34.16 -19.51
C LEU A 33 24.69 33.41 -20.40
N ALA A 34 23.73 32.71 -19.81
CA ALA A 34 22.66 32.02 -20.54
C ALA A 34 21.76 33.01 -21.31
N GLN A 35 21.49 34.18 -20.71
CA GLN A 35 20.77 35.27 -21.39
C GLN A 35 21.58 35.90 -22.52
N GLN A 36 22.90 36.05 -22.37
CA GLN A 36 23.79 36.56 -23.41
C GLN A 36 24.02 35.57 -24.55
N ARG A 37 23.92 34.27 -24.27
CA ARG A 37 24.14 33.17 -25.23
C ARG A 37 22.96 32.20 -25.25
N PRO A 38 21.75 32.63 -25.63
CA PRO A 38 20.52 31.84 -25.47
C PRO A 38 20.40 30.65 -26.43
N ARG A 39 21.32 30.54 -27.40
CA ARG A 39 21.42 29.44 -28.38
C ARG A 39 22.58 28.47 -28.08
N ASP A 40 23.34 28.70 -27.01
CA ASP A 40 24.44 27.81 -26.60
C ASP A 40 23.91 26.78 -25.59
N PRO A 41 23.74 25.49 -25.97
CA PRO A 41 23.20 24.47 -25.08
C PRO A 41 24.10 24.20 -23.88
N GLN A 42 25.42 24.38 -24.00
CA GLN A 42 26.35 24.10 -22.90
C GLN A 42 26.13 25.07 -21.74
N VAL A 43 25.90 26.35 -22.03
CA VAL A 43 25.64 27.36 -21.00
C VAL A 43 24.37 27.04 -20.20
N TRP A 44 23.34 26.51 -20.85
CA TRP A 44 22.11 26.07 -20.18
C TRP A 44 22.32 24.81 -19.33
N LYS A 45 23.14 23.85 -19.80
CA LYS A 45 23.53 22.68 -18.99
C LYS A 45 24.34 23.11 -17.76
N ASP A 46 25.28 24.04 -17.91
CA ASP A 46 26.12 24.52 -16.82
C ASP A 46 25.27 25.26 -15.78
N LEU A 47 24.37 26.15 -16.23
CA LEU A 47 23.42 26.83 -15.36
C LEU A 47 22.53 25.83 -14.60
N GLY A 48 21.92 24.88 -15.30
CA GLY A 48 21.07 23.87 -14.67
C GLY A 48 21.82 23.03 -13.63
N ASN A 49 23.10 22.69 -13.89
CA ASN A 49 23.92 21.95 -12.91
C ASN A 49 24.21 22.78 -11.64
N LEU A 50 24.40 24.09 -11.76
CA LEU A 50 24.57 24.99 -10.62
C LEU A 50 23.24 25.15 -9.85
N GLU A 51 22.12 25.23 -10.56
CA GLU A 51 20.78 25.39 -9.97
C GLU A 51 20.25 24.12 -9.32
N LEU A 52 20.64 22.92 -9.79
CA LEU A 52 19.98 21.65 -9.45
C LEU A 52 19.82 21.40 -7.95
N ASN A 53 20.82 21.76 -7.15
CA ASN A 53 20.80 21.53 -5.71
C ASN A 53 20.07 22.61 -4.92
N VAL A 54 19.88 23.80 -5.50
CA VAL A 54 19.33 24.99 -4.83
C VAL A 54 17.89 25.27 -5.28
N GLU A 55 17.65 25.27 -6.59
CA GLU A 55 16.36 25.57 -7.22
C GLU A 55 16.08 24.50 -8.30
N PRO A 56 15.70 23.26 -7.92
CA PRO A 56 15.55 22.14 -8.87
C PRO A 56 14.49 22.40 -9.95
N GLU A 57 13.47 23.20 -9.67
CA GLU A 57 12.47 23.65 -10.65
C GLU A 57 13.11 24.52 -11.74
N ARG A 58 14.01 25.44 -11.36
CA ARG A 58 14.74 26.27 -12.32
C ARG A 58 15.78 25.47 -13.09
N ALA A 59 16.46 24.55 -12.41
CA ALA A 59 17.38 23.63 -13.06
C ALA A 59 16.68 22.81 -14.15
N LEU A 60 15.46 22.33 -13.89
CA LEU A 60 14.65 21.64 -14.89
C LEU A 60 14.40 22.53 -16.11
N VAL A 61 13.99 23.78 -15.92
CA VAL A 61 13.78 24.75 -17.02
C VAL A 61 15.07 24.98 -17.80
N SER A 62 16.20 25.15 -17.12
CA SER A 62 17.52 25.33 -17.75
C SER A 62 17.91 24.09 -18.59
N PHE A 63 17.71 22.88 -18.06
CA PHE A 63 18.00 21.65 -18.80
C PHE A 63 17.01 21.40 -19.96
N GLU A 64 15.72 21.71 -19.79
CA GLU A 64 14.74 21.65 -20.87
C GLU A 64 15.10 22.61 -22.01
N ARG A 65 15.67 23.77 -21.66
CA ARG A 65 16.18 24.71 -22.67
C ARG A 65 17.38 24.12 -23.42
N ALA A 66 18.33 23.49 -22.73
CA ALA A 66 19.43 22.78 -23.38
C ALA A 66 18.93 21.64 -24.29
N LEU A 67 17.96 20.87 -23.83
CA LEU A 67 17.34 19.79 -24.59
C LEU A 67 16.58 20.31 -25.81
N SER A 68 15.93 21.47 -25.73
CA SER A 68 15.26 22.08 -26.89
C SER A 68 16.23 22.49 -28.01
N LEU A 69 17.49 22.78 -27.64
CA LEU A 69 18.57 23.10 -28.59
C LEU A 69 19.26 21.83 -29.12
N LEU A 70 19.21 20.73 -28.37
CA LEU A 70 19.77 19.43 -28.72
C LEU A 70 18.80 18.27 -28.36
N PRO A 71 17.71 18.05 -29.14
CA PRO A 71 16.63 17.14 -28.76
C PRO A 71 17.00 15.65 -28.59
N ASP A 72 18.10 15.23 -29.22
CA ASP A 72 18.62 13.87 -29.24
C ASP A 72 20.04 13.77 -28.67
N ASP A 73 20.43 14.71 -27.79
CA ASP A 73 21.68 14.60 -27.03
C ASP A 73 21.46 13.76 -25.76
N PRO A 74 22.12 12.59 -25.59
CA PRO A 74 21.98 11.73 -24.41
C PRO A 74 22.26 12.47 -23.10
N GLN A 75 23.22 13.39 -23.11
CA GLN A 75 23.58 14.17 -21.93
C GLN A 75 22.46 15.15 -21.54
N ALA A 76 21.86 15.88 -22.48
CA ALA A 76 20.73 16.77 -22.20
C ALA A 76 19.51 15.99 -21.67
N LEU A 77 19.22 14.81 -22.22
CA LEU A 77 18.15 13.93 -21.74
C LEU A 77 18.40 13.45 -20.30
N GLU A 78 19.62 13.02 -19.96
CA GLU A 78 19.98 12.61 -18.59
C GLU A 78 19.90 13.77 -17.59
N LEU A 79 20.31 14.97 -17.97
CA LEU A 79 20.24 16.14 -17.10
C LEU A 79 18.79 16.54 -16.79
N VAL A 80 17.89 16.52 -17.78
CA VAL A 80 16.45 16.71 -17.55
C VAL A 80 15.92 15.58 -16.66
N ALA A 81 16.32 14.33 -16.90
CA ALA A 81 15.92 13.19 -16.07
C ALA A 81 16.38 13.34 -14.62
N LYS A 82 17.61 13.82 -14.39
CA LYS A 82 18.17 14.08 -13.06
C LYS A 82 17.38 15.14 -12.31
N ALA A 83 17.00 16.24 -12.96
CA ALA A 83 16.13 17.25 -12.37
C ALA A 83 14.72 16.73 -12.11
N ALA A 84 14.12 16.02 -13.08
CA ALA A 84 12.82 15.38 -12.95
C ALA A 84 12.77 14.40 -11.77
N GLN A 85 13.80 13.56 -11.61
CA GLN A 85 13.96 12.64 -10.47
C GLN A 85 13.96 13.41 -9.14
N LYS A 86 14.75 14.50 -9.04
CA LYS A 86 14.85 15.32 -7.82
C LYS A 86 13.53 15.99 -7.45
N LEU A 87 12.68 16.27 -8.45
CA LEU A 87 11.32 16.81 -8.32
C LEU A 87 10.24 15.73 -8.12
N GLY A 88 10.61 14.46 -7.96
CA GLY A 88 9.67 13.35 -7.77
C GLY A 88 8.99 12.84 -9.05
N GLN A 89 9.42 13.28 -10.23
CA GLN A 89 8.90 12.86 -11.53
C GLN A 89 9.62 11.60 -12.04
N ALA A 90 9.65 10.52 -11.24
CA ALA A 90 10.46 9.33 -11.49
C ALA A 90 10.15 8.63 -12.83
N ASP A 91 8.87 8.54 -13.22
CA ASP A 91 8.45 7.97 -14.52
C ASP A 91 9.02 8.76 -15.70
N ARG A 92 8.97 10.09 -15.61
CA ARG A 92 9.50 10.98 -16.64
C ARG A 92 11.02 10.83 -16.71
N ALA A 93 11.69 10.78 -15.57
CA ALA A 93 13.13 10.56 -15.50
C ALA A 93 13.53 9.23 -16.16
N GLN A 94 12.83 8.14 -15.87
CA GLN A 94 13.11 6.83 -16.48
C GLN A 94 12.91 6.86 -18.00
N ALA A 95 11.79 7.43 -18.48
CA ALA A 95 11.54 7.52 -19.92
C ALA A 95 12.63 8.31 -20.67
N LEU A 96 13.10 9.42 -20.09
CA LEU A 96 14.17 10.23 -20.67
C LEU A 96 15.52 9.50 -20.69
N VAL A 97 15.84 8.75 -19.63
CA VAL A 97 17.09 7.96 -19.57
C VAL A 97 17.06 6.78 -20.54
N LEU A 98 15.92 6.11 -20.68
CA LEU A 98 15.74 5.07 -21.69
C LEU A 98 15.85 5.65 -23.11
N LYS A 99 15.35 6.86 -23.37
CA LYS A 99 15.58 7.55 -24.65
C LYS A 99 17.07 7.82 -24.85
N ALA A 100 17.79 8.29 -23.83
CA ALA A 100 19.23 8.55 -23.91
C ALA A 100 20.02 7.28 -24.26
N LEU A 101 19.71 6.16 -23.60
CA LEU A 101 20.33 4.85 -23.86
C LEU A 101 19.91 4.25 -25.21
N GLY A 102 18.73 4.60 -25.72
CA GLY A 102 18.32 4.24 -27.09
C GLY A 102 19.08 4.99 -28.18
N ILE A 103 19.67 6.15 -27.85
CA ILE A 103 20.54 6.92 -28.76
C ILE A 103 22.00 6.48 -28.62
N ASP A 104 22.46 6.29 -27.38
CA ASP A 104 23.81 5.84 -27.07
C ASP A 104 23.75 4.72 -26.00
N PRO A 105 23.79 3.44 -26.41
CA PRO A 105 23.76 2.31 -25.48
C PRO A 105 24.94 2.27 -24.52
N ASP A 106 26.12 2.79 -24.89
CA ASP A 106 27.32 2.79 -24.04
C ASP A 106 27.39 4.07 -23.17
N PHE A 107 26.28 4.78 -23.02
CA PHE A 107 26.21 5.99 -22.22
C PHE A 107 26.23 5.67 -20.72
N SER A 108 27.43 5.56 -20.15
CA SER A 108 27.70 5.21 -18.74
C SER A 108 26.88 6.04 -17.73
N ALA A 109 26.71 7.35 -17.96
CA ALA A 109 25.88 8.20 -17.08
C ALA A 109 24.39 7.84 -17.13
N GLY A 110 23.89 7.40 -18.30
CA GLY A 110 22.53 6.87 -18.46
C GLY A 110 22.32 5.59 -17.66
N HIS A 111 23.25 4.63 -17.77
CA HIS A 111 23.21 3.40 -16.98
C HIS A 111 23.26 3.65 -15.48
N HIS A 112 24.16 4.52 -15.00
CA HIS A 112 24.22 4.90 -13.59
C HIS A 112 22.92 5.58 -13.10
N ARG A 113 22.31 6.45 -13.93
CA ARG A 113 21.02 7.08 -13.60
C ARG A 113 19.90 6.05 -13.52
N LEU A 114 19.83 5.13 -14.48
CA LEU A 114 18.83 4.07 -14.51
C LEU A 114 18.98 3.11 -13.32
N SER A 115 20.21 2.75 -12.98
CA SER A 115 20.52 2.01 -11.74
C SER A 115 20.00 2.72 -10.49
N THR A 116 20.19 4.05 -10.40
CA THR A 116 19.68 4.84 -9.27
C THR A 116 18.14 4.84 -9.23
N LEU A 117 17.47 4.97 -10.37
CA LEU A 117 16.00 4.94 -10.45
C LEU A 117 15.45 3.56 -10.05
N TYR A 118 16.07 2.47 -10.51
CA TYR A 118 15.68 1.11 -10.10
C TYR A 118 15.93 0.85 -8.62
N PHE A 119 17.04 1.34 -8.08
CA PHE A 119 17.31 1.28 -6.65
C PHE A 119 16.22 1.99 -5.83
N GLU A 120 15.78 3.17 -6.25
CA GLU A 120 14.69 3.91 -5.59
C GLU A 120 13.33 3.21 -5.70
N LYS A 121 13.10 2.43 -6.76
CA LYS A 121 11.92 1.57 -6.93
C LYS A 121 12.00 0.25 -6.16
N GLY A 122 13.12 -0.06 -5.51
CA GLY A 122 13.34 -1.33 -4.83
C GLY A 122 13.70 -2.50 -5.77
N GLN A 123 13.92 -2.23 -7.06
CA GLN A 123 14.30 -3.22 -8.07
C GLN A 123 15.82 -3.40 -8.07
N PHE A 124 16.37 -3.99 -7.00
CA PHE A 124 17.81 -4.03 -6.75
C PHE A 124 18.58 -4.91 -7.75
N ALA A 125 17.97 -5.96 -8.29
CA ALA A 125 18.60 -6.80 -9.31
C ALA A 125 18.84 -6.01 -10.62
N ASN A 126 17.82 -5.31 -11.12
CA ASN A 126 17.93 -4.44 -12.30
C ASN A 126 18.91 -3.29 -12.05
N ALA A 127 18.90 -2.75 -10.82
CA ALA A 127 19.87 -1.74 -10.43
C ALA A 127 21.32 -2.26 -10.49
N LEU A 128 21.54 -3.53 -10.11
CA LEU A 128 22.85 -4.18 -10.17
C LEU A 128 23.30 -4.36 -11.62
N GLN A 129 22.43 -4.85 -12.50
CA GLN A 129 22.75 -5.03 -13.92
C GLN A 129 23.23 -3.71 -14.56
N HIS A 130 22.50 -2.61 -14.35
CA HIS A 130 22.88 -1.33 -14.95
C HIS A 130 24.09 -0.68 -14.29
N ILE A 131 24.33 -0.88 -12.99
CA ILE A 131 25.57 -0.35 -12.39
C ILE A 131 26.79 -1.14 -12.87
N GLU A 132 26.64 -2.43 -13.15
CA GLU A 132 27.69 -3.25 -13.73
C GLU A 132 28.00 -2.84 -15.17
N GLN A 133 26.98 -2.59 -16.01
CA GLN A 133 27.19 -2.00 -17.34
C GLN A 133 27.92 -0.65 -17.28
N ALA A 134 27.50 0.24 -16.37
CA ALA A 134 28.17 1.53 -16.20
C ALA A 134 29.65 1.38 -15.78
N LEU A 135 29.96 0.35 -14.97
CA LEU A 135 31.31 0.01 -14.53
C LEU A 135 32.11 -0.74 -15.61
N ASP A 136 31.50 -1.50 -16.49
CA ASP A 136 32.21 -2.10 -17.64
C ASP A 136 32.75 -1.00 -18.57
N ILE A 137 31.97 0.08 -18.74
CA ILE A 137 32.36 1.26 -19.52
C ILE A 137 33.34 2.15 -18.73
N SER A 138 33.21 2.24 -17.40
CA SER A 138 34.03 3.10 -16.54
C SER A 138 34.45 2.39 -15.24
N PRO A 139 35.42 1.44 -15.31
CA PRO A 139 35.72 0.51 -14.20
C PRO A 139 36.19 1.18 -12.90
N ASP A 140 36.83 2.33 -13.03
CA ASP A 140 37.46 3.04 -11.91
C ASP A 140 36.58 4.17 -11.32
N ASP A 141 35.32 4.33 -11.73
CA ASP A 141 34.44 5.36 -11.13
C ASP A 141 33.99 4.93 -9.71
N CYS A 142 34.63 5.51 -8.69
CA CYS A 142 34.35 5.24 -7.28
C CYS A 142 32.87 5.48 -6.89
N ARG A 143 32.15 6.40 -7.55
CA ARG A 143 30.73 6.66 -7.25
C ARG A 143 29.87 5.49 -7.69
N MET A 144 30.18 4.90 -8.84
CA MET A 144 29.48 3.73 -9.36
C MET A 144 29.81 2.48 -8.56
N GLN A 145 31.07 2.31 -8.15
CA GLN A 145 31.47 1.24 -7.21
C GLN A 145 30.73 1.38 -5.86
N SER A 146 30.63 2.60 -5.31
CA SER A 146 29.89 2.84 -4.07
C SER A 146 28.39 2.51 -4.23
N ARG A 147 27.78 2.88 -5.36
CA ARG A 147 26.41 2.48 -5.72
C ARG A 147 26.27 0.95 -5.81
N LYS A 148 27.23 0.25 -6.42
CA LYS A 148 27.27 -1.23 -6.45
C LYS A 148 27.29 -1.81 -5.04
N GLY A 149 28.16 -1.31 -4.15
CA GLY A 149 28.20 -1.74 -2.75
C GLY A 149 26.86 -1.55 -2.03
N LEU A 150 26.18 -0.42 -2.25
CA LEU A 150 24.84 -0.17 -1.69
C LEU A 150 23.77 -1.12 -2.27
N ILE A 151 23.82 -1.43 -3.57
CA ILE A 151 22.90 -2.38 -4.21
C ILE A 151 23.12 -3.79 -3.66
N LEU A 152 24.38 -4.23 -3.54
CA LEU A 152 24.74 -5.53 -2.97
C LEU A 152 24.27 -5.67 -1.52
N ASN A 153 24.36 -4.60 -0.72
CA ASN A 153 23.77 -4.57 0.61
C ASN A 153 22.25 -4.85 0.57
N ARG A 154 21.50 -4.17 -0.32
CA ARG A 154 20.05 -4.37 -0.46
C ARG A 154 19.66 -5.74 -1.02
N LEU A 155 20.59 -6.42 -1.69
CA LEU A 155 20.46 -7.81 -2.15
C LEU A 155 20.97 -8.82 -1.10
N GLU A 156 21.36 -8.38 0.09
CA GLU A 156 21.87 -9.22 1.19
C GLU A 156 23.17 -9.98 0.82
N ARG A 157 23.89 -9.49 -0.19
CA ARG A 157 25.21 -9.99 -0.65
C ARG A 157 26.33 -9.27 0.11
N TYR A 158 26.32 -9.42 1.44
CA TYR A 158 27.14 -8.61 2.35
C TYR A 158 28.64 -8.76 2.14
N SER A 159 29.14 -9.98 1.93
CA SER A 159 30.58 -10.24 1.77
C SER A 159 31.15 -9.58 0.51
N GLU A 160 30.39 -9.57 -0.58
CA GLU A 160 30.75 -8.84 -1.79
C GLU A 160 30.68 -7.33 -1.60
N ALA A 161 29.67 -6.83 -0.89
CA ALA A 161 29.56 -5.41 -0.55
C ALA A 161 30.74 -4.95 0.33
N ILE A 162 31.13 -5.75 1.33
CA ILE A 162 32.29 -5.49 2.19
C ILE A 162 33.57 -5.44 1.35
N ALA A 163 33.75 -6.36 0.40
CA ALA A 163 34.91 -6.37 -0.49
C ALA A 163 34.95 -5.10 -1.39
N VAL A 164 33.80 -4.66 -1.91
CA VAL A 164 33.69 -3.42 -2.68
C VAL A 164 34.08 -2.20 -1.82
N PHE A 165 33.53 -2.08 -0.62
CA PHE A 165 33.88 -0.96 0.27
C PHE A 165 35.33 -1.04 0.77
N GLY A 166 35.90 -2.23 0.96
CA GLY A 166 37.32 -2.41 1.27
C GLY A 166 38.23 -1.81 0.19
N LYS A 167 37.98 -2.13 -1.08
CA LYS A 167 38.72 -1.53 -2.22
C LYS A 167 38.54 -0.02 -2.31
N LEU A 168 37.33 0.48 -2.03
CA LEU A 168 37.06 1.92 -2.01
C LEU A 168 37.80 2.62 -0.87
N ILE A 169 37.91 2.00 0.31
CA ILE A 169 38.69 2.50 1.44
C ILE A 169 40.19 2.55 1.10
N GLU A 170 40.72 1.55 0.40
CA GLU A 170 42.13 1.55 -0.04
C GLU A 170 42.41 2.70 -1.02
N ARG A 171 41.49 2.97 -1.95
CA ARG A 171 41.63 4.03 -2.97
C ARG A 171 41.35 5.43 -2.43
N GLU A 172 40.32 5.58 -1.61
CA GLU A 172 39.85 6.85 -1.06
C GLU A 172 39.75 6.78 0.47
N PRO A 173 40.87 6.60 1.21
CA PRO A 173 40.85 6.35 2.65
C PRO A 173 40.28 7.51 3.47
N GLY A 174 40.19 8.71 2.89
CA GLY A 174 39.63 9.90 3.50
C GLY A 174 38.11 10.11 3.26
N ASP A 175 37.45 9.28 2.45
CA ASP A 175 35.99 9.37 2.26
C ASP A 175 35.27 8.58 3.36
N TYR A 176 34.63 9.30 4.29
CA TYR A 176 33.93 8.70 5.41
C TYR A 176 32.79 7.76 4.98
N SER A 177 32.20 7.97 3.80
CA SER A 177 30.99 7.26 3.39
C SER A 177 31.26 5.78 3.15
N HIS A 178 32.46 5.43 2.64
CA HIS A 178 32.88 4.05 2.44
C HIS A 178 33.04 3.31 3.78
N TRP A 179 33.67 3.96 4.77
CA TRP A 179 33.80 3.44 6.14
C TRP A 179 32.44 3.24 6.81
N ASN A 180 31.54 4.22 6.71
CA ASN A 180 30.19 4.13 7.27
C ASN A 180 29.37 2.99 6.64
N ASN A 181 29.45 2.82 5.32
CA ASN A 181 28.71 1.75 4.64
C ASN A 181 29.28 0.36 4.98
N ALA A 182 30.61 0.23 5.12
CA ALA A 182 31.22 -0.99 5.64
C ALA A 182 30.80 -1.28 7.09
N ALA A 183 30.75 -0.25 7.95
CA ALA A 183 30.25 -0.38 9.33
C ALA A 183 28.80 -0.87 9.38
N ASN A 184 27.91 -0.32 8.54
CA ASN A 184 26.53 -0.79 8.41
C ASN A 184 26.46 -2.28 8.07
N LEU A 185 27.31 -2.75 7.15
CA LEU A 185 27.37 -4.17 6.77
C LEU A 185 27.87 -5.05 7.92
N TYR A 186 28.93 -4.65 8.63
CA TYR A 186 29.40 -5.38 9.82
C TYR A 186 28.34 -5.46 10.91
N LYS A 187 27.57 -4.38 11.11
CA LYS A 187 26.43 -4.35 12.02
C LYS A 187 25.32 -5.31 11.56
N ASP A 188 24.97 -5.29 10.27
CA ASP A 188 23.91 -6.15 9.73
C ASP A 188 24.23 -7.66 9.84
N ILE A 189 25.52 -8.03 9.85
CA ILE A 189 26.00 -9.43 10.07
C ILE A 189 26.38 -9.73 11.53
N GLY A 190 26.06 -8.85 12.48
CA GLY A 190 26.29 -9.08 13.93
C GLY A 190 27.71 -8.84 14.43
N GLN A 191 28.65 -8.38 13.61
CA GLN A 191 30.01 -8.02 14.04
C GLN A 191 30.03 -6.60 14.66
N LEU A 192 29.37 -6.43 15.80
CA LEU A 192 29.09 -5.12 16.41
C LEU A 192 30.37 -4.36 16.84
N ALA A 193 31.36 -5.05 17.41
CA ALA A 193 32.64 -4.42 17.79
C ALA A 193 33.38 -3.84 16.57
N LYS A 194 33.42 -4.60 15.46
CA LYS A 194 34.03 -4.16 14.21
C LYS A 194 33.23 -3.04 13.54
N ALA A 195 31.89 -3.09 13.65
CA ALA A 195 31.04 -2.00 13.20
C ALA A 195 31.36 -0.71 13.95
N ASP A 196 31.50 -0.73 15.29
CA ASP A 196 31.86 0.44 16.08
C ASP A 196 33.24 1.00 15.69
N GLU A 197 34.26 0.16 15.49
CA GLU A 197 35.58 0.59 14.99
C GLU A 197 35.46 1.38 13.67
N PHE A 198 34.75 0.81 12.69
CA PHE A 198 34.57 1.44 11.37
C PHE A 198 33.71 2.70 11.45
N TYR A 199 32.68 2.73 12.30
CA TYR A 199 31.91 3.95 12.55
C TYR A 199 32.75 5.04 13.19
N GLN A 200 33.58 4.73 14.20
CA GLN A 200 34.49 5.70 14.80
C GLN A 200 35.44 6.28 13.76
N LYS A 201 35.97 5.45 12.87
CA LYS A 201 36.79 5.90 11.75
C LYS A 201 36.01 6.83 10.82
N ALA A 202 34.80 6.46 10.43
CA ALA A 202 33.93 7.29 9.60
C ALA A 202 33.63 8.65 10.28
N VAL A 203 33.29 8.65 11.57
CA VAL A 203 33.04 9.87 12.36
C VAL A 203 34.30 10.76 12.41
N SER A 204 35.50 10.19 12.52
CA SER A 204 36.75 10.97 12.54
C SER A 204 37.07 11.68 11.21
N LEU A 205 36.57 11.14 10.09
CA LEU A 205 36.76 11.67 8.74
C LEU A 205 35.63 12.61 8.29
N ALA A 206 34.45 12.45 8.87
CA ALA A 206 33.25 13.22 8.57
C ALA A 206 33.44 14.71 8.94
N ARG A 207 32.88 15.62 8.12
CA ARG A 207 32.85 17.05 8.49
C ARG A 207 31.71 17.29 9.46
N ARG A 208 31.70 18.45 10.13
CA ARG A 208 30.64 18.85 11.07
C ARG A 208 29.20 18.78 10.51
N LYS A 209 29.00 18.82 9.19
CA LYS A 209 27.64 18.69 8.60
C LYS A 209 27.23 17.25 8.30
N ASP A 210 28.18 16.32 8.32
CA ASP A 210 27.99 14.93 7.92
C ASP A 210 27.59 14.09 9.15
N VAL A 211 26.32 14.22 9.57
CA VAL A 211 25.81 13.61 10.82
C VAL A 211 25.59 12.10 10.72
N LEU A 212 25.45 11.57 9.50
CA LEU A 212 24.99 10.20 9.25
C LEU A 212 25.85 9.11 9.91
N PRO A 213 27.20 9.14 9.84
CA PRO A 213 28.02 8.11 10.48
C PRO A 213 27.85 8.06 11.99
N TYR A 214 27.67 9.23 12.60
CA TYR A 214 27.46 9.34 14.03
C TYR A 214 26.09 8.79 14.44
N SER A 215 25.04 9.18 13.72
CA SER A 215 23.70 8.66 13.95
C SER A 215 23.64 7.13 13.79
N ASN A 216 24.28 6.56 12.76
CA ASN A 216 24.33 5.11 12.57
C ASN A 216 25.08 4.42 13.71
N ARG A 217 26.21 5.00 14.17
CA ARG A 217 26.95 4.51 15.34
C ARG A 217 26.09 4.49 16.58
N LEU A 218 25.43 5.61 16.89
CA LEU A 218 24.53 5.75 18.04
C LEU A 218 23.46 4.66 18.03
N THR A 219 22.78 4.46 16.89
CA THR A 219 21.80 3.38 16.75
C THR A 219 22.44 2.00 16.90
N SER A 220 23.64 1.80 16.37
CA SER A 220 24.36 0.51 16.45
C SER A 220 24.68 0.10 17.89
N LEU A 221 25.01 1.04 18.77
CA LEU A 221 25.37 0.75 20.16
C LEU A 221 24.21 0.15 20.97
N HIS A 222 22.96 0.37 20.55
CA HIS A 222 21.79 -0.20 21.22
C HIS A 222 21.59 -1.69 20.95
N TYR A 223 22.26 -2.25 19.95
CA TYR A 223 22.25 -3.70 19.69
C TYR A 223 23.34 -4.45 20.46
N ASP A 224 24.33 -3.73 20.98
CA ASP A 224 25.54 -4.30 21.56
C ASP A 224 25.34 -4.60 23.06
N PRO A 225 25.32 -5.89 23.47
CA PRO A 225 25.08 -6.27 24.86
C PRO A 225 26.18 -5.83 25.82
N GLU A 226 27.35 -5.41 25.32
CA GLU A 226 28.46 -4.93 26.15
C GLU A 226 28.35 -3.43 26.49
N ARG A 227 27.41 -2.69 25.88
CA ARG A 227 27.27 -1.25 26.10
C ARG A 227 26.32 -0.94 27.23
N SER A 228 26.80 -0.18 28.20
CA SER A 228 25.98 0.29 29.32
C SER A 228 25.07 1.44 28.89
N ARG A 229 23.99 1.65 29.65
CA ARG A 229 23.11 2.82 29.51
C ARG A 229 23.91 4.12 29.57
N ASP A 230 24.85 4.22 30.51
CA ASP A 230 25.68 5.41 30.71
C ASP A 230 26.56 5.70 29.50
N ASP A 231 27.21 4.68 28.93
CA ASP A 231 28.04 4.83 27.73
C ASP A 231 27.22 5.34 26.54
N ILE A 232 26.04 4.75 26.33
CA ILE A 232 25.12 5.14 25.26
C ILE A 232 24.65 6.58 25.47
N PHE A 233 24.28 6.96 26.69
CA PHE A 233 23.83 8.31 27.03
C PHE A 233 24.91 9.36 26.77
N GLN A 234 26.18 9.08 27.10
CA GLN A 234 27.28 9.99 26.77
C GLN A 234 27.42 10.20 25.26
N VAL A 235 27.29 9.12 24.47
CA VAL A 235 27.30 9.22 23.00
C VAL A 235 26.09 10.02 22.49
N CYS A 236 24.90 9.86 23.06
CA CYS A 236 23.76 10.69 22.65
C CYS A 236 24.04 12.19 22.90
N LYS A 237 24.49 12.56 24.11
CA LYS A 237 24.75 13.96 24.49
C LYS A 237 25.84 14.66 23.68
N GLU A 238 26.81 13.91 23.18
CA GLU A 238 27.87 14.44 22.32
C GLU A 238 27.35 14.98 20.97
N TRP A 239 26.13 14.60 20.54
CA TRP A 239 25.58 15.05 19.27
C TRP A 239 25.53 16.59 19.19
N GLN A 240 25.00 17.26 20.22
CA GLN A 240 24.84 18.72 20.25
C GLN A 240 26.17 19.45 20.09
N SER A 241 27.20 19.07 20.86
CA SER A 241 28.51 19.73 20.81
C SER A 241 29.19 19.50 19.45
N ARG A 242 29.03 18.31 18.87
CA ARG A 242 29.61 17.91 17.58
C ARG A 242 28.94 18.54 16.37
N PHE A 243 27.60 18.59 16.34
CA PHE A 243 26.82 18.89 15.12
C PHE A 243 25.91 20.11 15.23
N GLY A 244 25.64 20.61 16.44
CA GLY A 244 24.77 21.77 16.66
C GLY A 244 25.21 23.00 15.87
N PRO A 245 24.31 23.94 15.55
CA PRO A 245 24.68 25.16 14.86
C PRO A 245 25.60 26.02 15.74
N ARG A 246 26.54 26.76 15.13
CA ARG A 246 27.44 27.68 15.86
C ARG A 246 26.70 28.83 16.52
N SER A 247 25.57 29.22 15.92
CA SER A 247 24.66 30.24 16.42
C SER A 247 23.25 29.70 16.23
N VAL A 248 22.49 29.62 17.32
CA VAL A 248 21.09 29.22 17.30
C VAL A 248 20.27 30.50 17.06
N PRO A 249 19.48 30.58 15.97
CA PRO A 249 18.58 31.71 15.78
C PRO A 249 17.53 31.71 16.90
N PRO A 250 17.00 32.88 17.29
CA PRO A 250 15.92 32.92 18.28
C PRO A 250 14.73 32.07 17.79
N ARG A 251 14.05 31.43 18.74
CA ARG A 251 12.78 30.76 18.45
C ARG A 251 11.78 31.75 17.86
N PRO A 252 10.87 31.31 16.96
CA PRO A 252 9.85 32.18 16.40
C PRO A 252 9.04 32.86 17.51
N GLU A 253 8.76 34.15 17.32
CA GLU A 253 7.86 34.86 18.20
C GLU A 253 6.41 34.48 17.87
N VAL A 254 5.70 33.94 18.86
CA VAL A 254 4.28 33.64 18.75
C VAL A 254 3.48 34.92 19.01
N LEU A 255 2.85 35.44 17.95
CA LEU A 255 2.02 36.65 18.01
C LEU A 255 0.77 36.48 18.88
N ASP A 256 0.10 35.33 18.76
CA ASP A 256 -1.08 34.97 19.56
C ASP A 256 -0.76 33.82 20.53
N ARG A 257 -0.59 34.16 21.81
CA ARG A 257 -0.35 33.21 22.89
C ARG A 257 -1.63 32.79 23.61
N ALA A 258 -2.80 32.86 22.97
CA ALA A 258 -4.01 32.31 23.53
C ALA A 258 -3.86 30.78 23.75
N PRO A 259 -3.99 30.27 24.98
CA PRO A 259 -3.90 28.83 25.25
C PRO A 259 -5.05 28.06 24.59
N ASN A 260 -6.17 28.73 24.32
CA ASN A 260 -7.36 28.14 23.74
C ASN A 260 -7.43 28.18 22.19
N ARG A 261 -6.45 28.70 21.44
CA ARG A 261 -6.55 28.75 19.97
C ARG A 261 -6.30 27.42 19.27
N CYS A 262 -6.64 27.29 17.98
CA CYS A 262 -6.24 26.13 17.16
C CYS A 262 -4.70 26.11 16.97
N LEU A 263 -4.07 24.93 17.10
CA LEU A 263 -2.62 24.76 17.05
C LEU A 263 -2.17 24.18 15.71
N ARG A 264 -1.08 24.69 15.16
CA ARG A 264 -0.40 24.11 14.00
C ARG A 264 0.65 23.11 14.44
N ILE A 265 0.45 21.84 14.12
CA ILE A 265 1.39 20.76 14.46
C ILE A 265 2.10 20.28 13.20
N GLY A 266 3.42 20.41 13.15
CA GLY A 266 4.26 19.89 12.08
C GLY A 266 4.76 18.48 12.39
N LEU A 267 4.68 17.55 11.45
CA LEU A 267 5.15 16.16 11.56
C LEU A 267 6.28 15.93 10.56
N VAL A 268 7.50 15.67 11.02
CA VAL A 268 8.66 15.39 10.17
C VAL A 268 8.96 13.89 10.16
N SER A 269 8.84 13.21 9.02
CA SER A 269 9.14 11.77 8.94
C SER A 269 9.53 11.27 7.54
N ASP A 270 10.30 10.18 7.47
CA ASP A 270 10.34 9.30 6.28
C ASP A 270 9.23 8.23 6.30
N GLY A 271 8.66 8.00 7.48
CA GLY A 271 7.79 6.87 7.79
C GLY A 271 6.29 7.09 7.60
N LEU A 272 5.86 8.19 6.94
CA LEU A 272 4.43 8.46 6.63
C LEU A 272 3.90 7.59 5.46
N ARG A 273 4.09 6.28 5.58
CA ARG A 273 3.87 5.25 4.56
C ARG A 273 3.74 3.88 5.24
N GLN A 274 3.64 2.79 4.48
CA GLN A 274 3.76 1.41 4.95
C GLN A 274 5.13 1.21 5.59
N HIS A 275 5.17 1.48 6.89
CA HIS A 275 6.34 1.60 7.74
C HIS A 275 5.84 1.53 9.19
N PRO A 276 6.64 1.06 10.16
CA PRO A 276 6.22 1.03 11.56
C PRO A 276 5.63 2.34 12.07
N VAL A 277 6.25 3.48 11.75
CA VAL A 277 5.72 4.82 12.09
C VAL A 277 4.31 5.04 11.55
N GLY A 278 4.06 4.79 10.26
CA GLY A 278 2.73 4.96 9.66
C GLY A 278 1.67 4.10 10.34
N ASN A 279 1.99 2.82 10.62
CA ASN A 279 1.08 1.91 11.34
C ASN A 279 0.82 2.34 12.79
N MET A 280 1.73 3.09 13.42
CA MET A 280 1.67 3.49 14.84
C MET A 280 1.01 4.86 15.09
N ILE A 281 0.77 5.64 14.03
CA ILE A 281 0.22 7.00 14.17
C ILE A 281 -1.05 7.24 13.36
N VAL A 282 -1.29 6.51 12.26
CA VAL A 282 -2.37 6.84 11.31
C VAL A 282 -3.74 6.88 11.99
N GLY A 283 -4.04 5.90 12.85
CA GLY A 283 -5.29 5.86 13.60
C GLY A 283 -5.43 7.05 14.55
N VAL A 284 -4.35 7.46 15.21
CA VAL A 284 -4.34 8.63 16.11
C VAL A 284 -4.66 9.90 15.34
N LEU A 285 -3.95 10.14 14.23
CA LEU A 285 -4.15 11.35 13.42
C LEU A 285 -5.59 11.45 12.93
N GLU A 286 -6.20 10.34 12.49
CA GLU A 286 -7.59 10.27 12.02
C GLU A 286 -8.63 10.60 13.10
N LYS A 287 -8.28 10.48 14.39
CA LYS A 287 -9.19 10.75 15.52
C LYS A 287 -8.92 12.09 16.21
N LEU A 288 -7.88 12.83 15.82
CA LEU A 288 -7.63 14.15 16.41
C LEU A 288 -8.76 15.14 16.07
N PRO A 289 -9.22 15.95 17.05
CA PRO A 289 -10.26 16.93 16.81
C PRO A 289 -9.75 18.07 15.92
N ARG A 290 -10.23 18.13 14.67
CA ARG A 290 -9.78 19.10 13.64
C ARG A 290 -9.94 20.58 14.04
N HIS A 291 -10.83 20.89 14.98
CA HIS A 291 -10.99 22.26 15.48
C HIS A 291 -9.88 22.68 16.45
N GLN A 292 -9.10 21.73 16.99
CA GLN A 292 -7.98 22.00 17.89
C GLN A 292 -6.63 21.98 17.19
N PHE A 293 -6.51 21.28 16.06
CA PHE A 293 -5.23 21.05 15.38
C PHE A 293 -5.33 21.18 13.86
N GLU A 294 -4.40 21.94 13.29
CA GLU A 294 -4.03 21.92 11.86
C GLU A 294 -2.74 21.12 11.70
N LEU A 295 -2.79 19.96 11.05
CA LEU A 295 -1.63 19.08 10.92
C LEU A 295 -0.87 19.33 9.61
N PHE A 296 0.44 19.52 9.69
CA PHE A 296 1.34 19.68 8.54
C PHE A 296 2.27 18.47 8.46
N ALA A 297 2.35 17.81 7.30
CA ALA A 297 3.24 16.68 7.08
C ALA A 297 4.44 17.08 6.22
N TYR A 298 5.65 16.96 6.77
CA TYR A 298 6.92 17.16 6.09
C TYR A 298 7.59 15.80 5.85
N SER A 299 7.35 15.23 4.66
CA SER A 299 7.83 13.91 4.30
C SER A 299 9.21 13.94 3.62
N THR A 300 10.18 13.17 4.12
CA THR A 300 11.45 12.92 3.42
C THR A 300 11.36 11.74 2.44
N SER A 301 10.21 11.05 2.40
CA SER A 301 9.89 9.99 1.44
C SER A 301 8.93 10.46 0.35
N GLN A 302 9.04 9.86 -0.84
CA GLN A 302 8.14 10.06 -1.99
C GLN A 302 7.27 8.83 -2.26
N VAL A 303 7.38 7.78 -1.44
CA VAL A 303 6.56 6.57 -1.57
C VAL A 303 5.09 6.94 -1.31
N SER A 304 4.19 6.34 -2.09
CA SER A 304 2.75 6.55 -1.95
C SER A 304 2.02 5.21 -1.92
N ASP A 305 1.66 4.76 -0.73
CA ASP A 305 0.87 3.54 -0.50
C ASP A 305 -0.46 3.86 0.22
N HIS A 306 -1.15 2.83 0.69
CA HIS A 306 -2.46 2.99 1.31
C HIS A 306 -2.41 3.78 2.63
N LEU A 307 -1.35 3.68 3.43
CA LEU A 307 -1.20 4.48 4.66
C LEU A 307 -0.88 5.93 4.33
N THR A 308 -0.01 6.17 3.34
CA THR A 308 0.25 7.53 2.86
C THR A 308 -1.05 8.23 2.43
N ARG A 309 -1.94 7.51 1.73
CA ARG A 309 -3.26 8.05 1.31
C ARG A 309 -4.15 8.41 2.51
N ARG A 310 -4.23 7.57 3.54
CA ARG A 310 -4.99 7.84 4.77
C ARG A 310 -4.47 9.02 5.57
N ILE A 311 -3.14 9.14 5.71
CA ILE A 311 -2.52 10.28 6.39
C ILE A 311 -2.79 11.57 5.59
N ARG A 312 -2.66 11.54 4.26
CA ARG A 312 -2.93 12.70 3.39
C ARG A 312 -4.35 13.26 3.49
N THR A 313 -5.36 12.42 3.73
CA THR A 313 -6.76 12.88 3.92
C THR A 313 -7.02 13.55 5.26
N THR A 314 -6.04 13.48 6.16
CA THR A 314 -6.15 13.92 7.55
C THR A 314 -5.36 15.22 7.80
N VAL A 315 -4.26 15.42 7.08
CA VAL A 315 -3.41 16.60 7.23
C VAL A 315 -3.96 17.81 6.49
N TYR A 316 -3.72 19.00 7.05
CA TYR A 316 -4.00 20.28 6.41
C TYR A 316 -3.08 20.51 5.19
N GLN A 317 -1.81 20.14 5.30
CA GLN A 317 -0.85 20.29 4.20
C GLN A 317 0.17 19.14 4.18
N TRP A 318 0.56 18.71 2.97
CA TRP A 318 1.61 17.71 2.73
C TRP A 318 2.74 18.30 1.90
N LEU A 319 3.97 18.22 2.39
CA LEU A 319 5.16 18.73 1.72
C LEU A 319 6.22 17.62 1.60
N ALA A 320 6.75 17.45 0.40
CA ALA A 320 7.96 16.66 0.22
C ALA A 320 9.20 17.52 0.49
N ILE A 321 10.03 17.09 1.45
CA ILE A 321 11.17 17.88 1.93
C ILE A 321 12.54 17.22 1.66
N LYS A 322 12.59 16.07 0.97
CA LYS A 322 13.86 15.33 0.69
C LYS A 322 14.94 16.20 0.04
N HIS A 323 14.54 17.14 -0.80
CA HIS A 323 15.45 18.01 -1.56
C HIS A 323 15.93 19.25 -0.80
N MET A 324 15.32 19.57 0.35
CA MET A 324 15.66 20.73 1.16
C MET A 324 16.83 20.39 2.08
N ASP A 325 17.76 21.34 2.23
CA ASP A 325 18.75 21.29 3.29
C ASP A 325 18.17 21.78 4.62
N GLU A 326 18.95 21.61 5.69
CA GLU A 326 18.48 21.89 7.05
C GLU A 326 18.06 23.36 7.26
N PRO A 327 18.81 24.38 6.80
CA PRO A 327 18.37 25.78 6.93
C PRO A 327 17.13 26.11 6.11
N THR A 328 16.99 25.58 4.89
CA THR A 328 15.82 25.82 4.04
C THR A 328 14.56 25.19 4.65
N LEU A 329 14.68 23.98 5.20
CA LEU A 329 13.59 23.33 5.92
C LEU A 329 13.21 24.11 7.18
N ALA A 330 14.19 24.54 7.98
CA ALA A 330 13.93 25.34 9.18
C ALA A 330 13.22 26.65 8.84
N GLN A 331 13.62 27.35 7.78
CA GLN A 331 12.93 28.56 7.33
C GLN A 331 11.51 28.24 6.85
N ARG A 332 11.32 27.16 6.08
CA ARG A 332 9.99 26.76 5.64
C ARG A 332 9.02 26.49 6.80
N ILE A 333 9.49 25.80 7.84
CA ILE A 333 8.69 25.53 9.05
C ILE A 333 8.30 26.84 9.77
N ARG A 334 9.21 27.82 9.80
CA ARG A 334 8.93 29.16 10.35
C ARG A 334 7.87 29.89 9.53
N ASP A 335 7.99 29.85 8.21
CA ASP A 335 7.05 30.49 7.28
C ASP A 335 5.64 29.88 7.37
N ASP A 336 5.55 28.56 7.57
CA ASP A 336 4.28 27.85 7.77
C ASP A 336 3.65 28.18 9.16
N GLY A 337 4.41 28.77 10.08
CA GLY A 337 3.94 29.20 11.40
C GLY A 337 3.61 28.03 12.33
N ILE A 338 4.44 26.98 12.34
CA ILE A 338 4.24 25.79 13.17
C ILE A 338 4.42 26.11 14.66
N ASP A 339 3.44 25.73 15.48
CA ASP A 339 3.43 25.94 16.94
C ASP A 339 4.19 24.83 17.67
N ILE A 340 3.92 23.58 17.28
CA ILE A 340 4.58 22.38 17.82
C ILE A 340 5.13 21.59 16.64
N LEU A 341 6.45 21.43 16.59
CA LEU A 341 7.11 20.59 15.60
C LEU A 341 7.45 19.23 16.23
N ILE A 342 6.98 18.16 15.61
CA ILE A 342 7.19 16.79 16.06
C ILE A 342 8.15 16.07 15.12
N ASP A 343 9.26 15.59 15.69
CA ASP A 343 10.19 14.70 15.03
C ASP A 343 9.74 13.23 15.14
N LEU A 344 9.52 12.60 13.99
CA LEU A 344 9.18 11.18 13.86
C LEU A 344 10.29 10.40 13.13
N CYS A 345 11.55 10.87 13.18
CA CYS A 345 12.71 10.24 12.53
C CYS A 345 13.81 9.81 13.51
N GLY A 346 14.11 10.65 14.50
CA GLY A 346 15.23 10.46 15.42
C GLY A 346 16.55 10.44 14.66
N HIS A 347 17.45 9.52 15.03
CA HIS A 347 18.74 9.35 14.33
C HIS A 347 18.65 8.46 13.08
N ASN A 348 17.46 7.99 12.68
CA ASN A 348 17.33 7.06 11.56
C ASN A 348 17.36 7.74 10.18
N ALA A 349 17.09 6.97 9.13
CA ALA A 349 17.03 7.46 7.77
C ALA A 349 16.04 8.63 7.62
N GLY A 350 16.40 9.62 6.80
CA GLY A 350 15.55 10.80 6.61
C GLY A 350 15.49 11.75 7.82
N ASN A 351 16.38 11.59 8.81
CA ASN A 351 16.45 12.52 9.94
C ASN A 351 16.73 13.96 9.52
N ARG A 352 16.18 14.88 10.30
CA ARG A 352 16.30 16.34 10.14
C ARG A 352 16.72 17.03 11.43
N MET A 353 17.59 16.35 12.19
CA MET A 353 18.07 16.82 13.49
C MET A 353 18.81 18.16 13.37
N GLY A 354 19.46 18.42 12.24
CA GLY A 354 20.07 19.73 11.95
C GLY A 354 19.03 20.86 11.89
N ALA A 355 17.89 20.62 11.23
CA ALA A 355 16.79 21.57 11.18
C ALA A 355 16.14 21.75 12.56
N MET A 356 15.98 20.68 13.34
CA MET A 356 15.51 20.75 14.74
C MET A 356 16.43 21.63 15.59
N ALA A 357 17.75 21.47 15.44
CA ALA A 357 18.75 22.26 16.17
C ALA A 357 18.72 23.76 15.85
N LEU A 358 18.10 24.17 14.73
CA LEU A 358 17.82 25.57 14.37
C LEU A 358 16.54 26.13 15.02
N GLN A 359 15.89 25.33 15.88
CA GLN A 359 14.71 25.67 16.68
C GLN A 359 13.62 26.41 15.88
N PRO A 360 13.10 25.82 14.79
CA PRO A 360 12.22 26.50 13.85
C PRO A 360 10.77 26.66 14.33
N ALA A 361 10.41 26.09 15.49
CA ALA A 361 9.10 26.20 16.12
C ALA A 361 9.23 26.60 17.60
N PRO A 362 8.18 27.17 18.22
CA PRO A 362 8.14 27.49 19.63
C PRO A 362 8.36 26.29 20.55
N LEU A 363 7.80 25.13 20.18
CA LEU A 363 7.95 23.86 20.89
C LEU A 363 8.39 22.76 19.92
N LEU A 364 9.34 21.94 20.36
CA LEU A 364 9.84 20.78 19.63
C LEU A 364 9.63 19.52 20.46
N VAL A 365 9.07 18.49 19.83
CA VAL A 365 8.73 17.22 20.47
C VAL A 365 9.32 16.06 19.70
N LYS A 366 9.92 15.10 20.39
CA LYS A 366 10.26 13.79 19.83
C LYS A 366 9.12 12.81 20.08
N TRP A 367 8.63 12.12 19.05
CA TRP A 367 7.64 11.05 19.20
C TRP A 367 7.80 9.97 18.13
N VAL A 368 7.86 8.70 18.51
CA VAL A 368 7.94 7.50 17.62
C VAL A 368 8.99 7.64 16.48
N GLY A 369 9.24 6.58 15.71
CA GLY A 369 10.14 6.63 14.54
C GLY A 369 11.60 6.93 14.85
N GLY A 370 12.44 5.90 14.91
CA GLY A 370 13.82 6.03 15.37
C GLY A 370 13.94 6.57 16.79
N LEU A 371 12.86 6.48 17.57
CA LEU A 371 12.85 6.69 19.01
C LEU A 371 13.40 5.44 19.68
N ILE A 372 14.71 5.46 19.91
CA ILE A 372 15.48 4.36 20.51
C ILE A 372 16.11 4.77 21.85
N ASN A 373 16.21 6.09 22.09
CA ASN A 373 16.72 6.74 23.28
C ASN A 373 16.46 8.27 23.18
N THR A 374 16.97 9.04 24.14
CA THR A 374 17.12 10.50 24.01
C THR A 374 17.79 10.88 22.68
N THR A 375 17.36 12.00 22.09
CA THR A 375 17.97 12.54 20.87
C THR A 375 19.31 13.22 21.13
N GLY A 376 19.60 13.58 22.39
CA GLY A 376 20.81 14.30 22.75
C GLY A 376 20.87 15.75 22.24
N LEU A 377 19.74 16.32 21.80
CA LEU A 377 19.63 17.71 21.37
C LEU A 377 19.00 18.58 22.46
N ASP A 378 19.70 19.65 22.84
CA ASP A 378 19.17 20.70 23.72
C ASP A 378 17.97 21.44 23.11
N ALA A 379 17.78 21.33 21.79
CA ALA A 379 16.71 21.99 21.06
C ALA A 379 15.35 21.32 21.19
N ILE A 380 15.30 20.01 21.49
CA ILE A 380 14.03 19.28 21.61
C ILE A 380 13.56 19.39 23.05
N ASP A 381 12.38 19.98 23.25
CA ASP A 381 11.88 20.31 24.59
C ASP A 381 11.29 19.08 25.27
N TYR A 382 10.57 18.25 24.51
CA TYR A 382 9.84 17.11 25.05
C TYR A 382 10.07 15.83 24.26
N LEU A 383 9.95 14.69 24.94
CA LEU A 383 9.93 13.36 24.34
C LEU A 383 8.70 12.60 24.83
N LEU A 384 7.87 12.13 23.91
CA LEU A 384 6.64 11.40 24.22
C LEU A 384 6.93 9.91 24.45
N SER A 385 6.58 9.44 25.64
CA SER A 385 6.82 8.10 26.19
C SER A 385 5.64 7.68 27.07
N ASP A 386 5.84 6.64 27.88
CA ASP A 386 4.96 6.18 28.95
C ASP A 386 5.77 5.71 30.17
N SER A 387 5.07 5.30 31.23
CA SER A 387 5.68 4.91 32.51
C SER A 387 6.36 3.54 32.51
N ILE A 388 6.13 2.69 31.51
CA ILE A 388 6.75 1.36 31.38
C ILE A 388 7.99 1.45 30.51
N GLU A 389 7.89 2.15 29.39
CA GLU A 389 8.97 2.44 28.45
C GLU A 389 10.03 3.34 29.10
N SER A 390 9.62 4.38 29.82
CA SER A 390 10.51 5.28 30.59
C SER A 390 10.05 5.39 32.04
N PRO A 391 10.43 4.43 32.91
CA PRO A 391 10.08 4.43 34.33
C PRO A 391 10.48 5.70 35.09
N GLU A 392 9.90 5.87 36.27
CA GLU A 392 10.30 6.93 37.19
C GLU A 392 11.79 6.78 37.56
N GLY A 393 12.51 7.91 37.60
CA GLY A 393 13.95 7.94 37.87
C GLY A 393 14.84 7.92 36.62
N GLU A 394 14.30 7.63 35.44
CA GLU A 394 15.07 7.65 34.19
C GLU A 394 15.26 9.06 33.61
N ASP A 395 14.56 10.08 34.09
CA ASP A 395 14.57 11.45 33.53
C ASP A 395 15.98 12.06 33.42
N ALA A 396 16.92 11.66 34.29
CA ALA A 396 18.31 12.12 34.24
C ALA A 396 19.08 11.65 32.98
N PHE A 397 18.58 10.61 32.29
CA PHE A 397 19.14 10.04 31.06
C PHE A 397 18.48 10.57 29.79
N TYR A 398 17.70 11.65 29.90
CA TYR A 398 17.08 12.33 28.77
C TYR A 398 17.45 13.80 28.76
N THR A 399 17.82 14.32 27.60
CA THR A 399 18.01 15.78 27.42
C THR A 399 16.66 16.49 27.33
N GLU A 400 15.64 15.79 26.83
CA GLU A 400 14.26 16.26 26.73
C GLU A 400 13.50 16.06 28.04
N LYS A 401 12.42 16.82 28.23
CA LYS A 401 11.43 16.54 29.27
C LYS A 401 10.47 15.44 28.83
N LEU A 402 10.32 14.41 29.66
CA LEU A 402 9.45 13.28 29.32
C LEU A 402 7.98 13.68 29.44
N ILE A 403 7.20 13.38 28.40
CA ILE A 403 5.74 13.32 28.44
C ILE A 403 5.38 11.85 28.59
N ARG A 404 4.90 11.46 29.77
CA ARG A 404 4.42 10.10 30.05
C ARG A 404 2.92 10.05 29.82
N LEU A 405 2.52 9.45 28.71
CA LEU A 405 1.13 9.08 28.47
C LEU A 405 0.71 7.98 29.46
N PRO A 406 -0.60 7.85 29.74
CA PRO A 406 -1.04 6.96 30.80
C PRO A 406 -1.02 5.49 30.40
N ASP A 407 -1.05 5.20 29.10
CA ASP A 407 -1.07 3.85 28.54
C ASP A 407 0.22 3.59 27.76
N ASP A 408 0.14 3.35 26.46
CA ASP A 408 1.29 3.14 25.57
C ASP A 408 1.76 4.49 24.98
N TYR A 409 3.00 4.57 24.49
CA TYR A 409 3.55 5.73 23.78
C TYR A 409 3.22 5.72 22.27
N ILE A 410 2.68 4.61 21.75
CA ILE A 410 2.14 4.49 20.38
C ILE A 410 0.72 3.94 20.36
N CYS A 411 0.06 3.97 19.20
CA CYS A 411 -1.18 3.25 18.97
C CYS A 411 -1.07 2.43 17.69
N TYR A 412 -1.08 1.11 17.82
CA TYR A 412 -0.98 0.20 16.69
C TYR A 412 -2.30 0.14 15.91
N ASP A 413 -2.22 0.31 14.59
CA ASP A 413 -3.32 0.10 13.65
C ASP A 413 -3.06 -1.17 12.81
N PRO A 414 -3.75 -2.29 13.11
CA PRO A 414 -3.53 -3.55 12.39
C PRO A 414 -3.88 -3.46 10.90
N PRO A 415 -3.13 -4.14 10.02
CA PRO A 415 -3.39 -4.08 8.59
C PRO A 415 -4.69 -4.80 8.21
N PRO A 416 -5.43 -4.32 7.18
CA PRO A 416 -6.71 -4.92 6.77
C PRO A 416 -6.56 -6.31 6.15
N TYR A 417 -5.35 -6.72 5.77
CA TYR A 417 -5.03 -8.02 5.18
C TYR A 417 -4.51 -9.04 6.20
N THR A 418 -4.71 -8.81 7.49
CA THR A 418 -4.29 -9.69 8.59
C THR A 418 -4.84 -11.11 8.39
N PRO A 419 -3.99 -12.17 8.37
CA PRO A 419 -4.45 -13.54 8.23
C PRO A 419 -5.22 -14.07 9.45
N ASP A 420 -5.92 -15.19 9.30
CA ASP A 420 -6.58 -15.86 10.44
C ASP A 420 -5.57 -16.51 11.39
N VAL A 421 -5.88 -16.50 12.69
CA VAL A 421 -5.12 -17.28 13.69
C VAL A 421 -5.49 -18.75 13.53
N LYS A 422 -4.49 -19.59 13.24
CA LYS A 422 -4.66 -21.05 13.18
C LYS A 422 -4.57 -21.68 14.58
N PRO A 423 -5.06 -22.94 14.77
CA PRO A 423 -4.84 -23.70 16.00
C PRO A 423 -3.36 -23.77 16.40
N LEU A 424 -3.08 -24.10 17.67
CA LEU A 424 -1.72 -24.17 18.22
C LEU A 424 -0.86 -25.20 17.45
N PRO A 425 0.23 -24.79 16.76
CA PRO A 425 1.06 -25.68 15.97
C PRO A 425 1.63 -26.87 16.74
N ALA A 426 1.99 -26.69 18.02
CA ALA A 426 2.53 -27.76 18.86
C ALA A 426 1.60 -28.97 19.00
N LEU A 427 0.27 -28.78 18.89
CA LEU A 427 -0.70 -29.89 18.96
C LEU A 427 -0.64 -30.80 17.73
N GLU A 428 -0.31 -30.24 16.57
CA GLU A 428 -0.18 -30.98 15.31
C GLU A 428 1.23 -31.56 15.15
N ASN A 429 2.25 -30.77 15.45
CA ASN A 429 3.65 -31.12 15.23
C ASN A 429 4.24 -32.02 16.32
N GLY A 430 3.67 -32.02 17.52
CA GLY A 430 4.18 -32.77 18.68
C GLY A 430 5.38 -32.13 19.38
N PHE A 431 5.78 -30.91 19.01
CA PHE A 431 6.87 -30.15 19.63
C PHE A 431 6.57 -28.65 19.63
N ILE A 432 7.18 -27.91 20.57
CA ILE A 432 7.11 -26.45 20.64
C ILE A 432 8.03 -25.82 19.59
N THR A 433 7.53 -24.81 18.89
CA THR A 433 8.33 -23.95 18.01
C THR A 433 8.39 -22.54 18.60
N TYR A 434 9.58 -22.16 19.06
CA TYR A 434 9.91 -20.79 19.41
C TYR A 434 10.15 -19.95 18.15
N GLY A 435 9.81 -18.67 18.18
CA GLY A 435 10.07 -17.79 17.04
C GLY A 435 10.59 -16.40 17.41
N CYS A 436 11.42 -15.82 16.54
CA CYS A 436 11.81 -14.42 16.62
C CYS A 436 11.89 -13.81 15.22
N PHE A 437 10.96 -12.90 14.92
CA PHE A 437 10.83 -12.29 13.58
C PHE A 437 11.35 -10.84 13.54
N ASN A 438 12.20 -10.50 14.51
CA ASN A 438 12.82 -9.21 14.63
C ASN A 438 13.91 -8.99 13.57
N ASN A 439 14.35 -7.74 13.41
CA ASN A 439 15.54 -7.45 12.59
C ASN A 439 16.71 -8.31 13.11
N PRO A 440 17.38 -9.11 12.25
CA PRO A 440 18.45 -10.01 12.67
C PRO A 440 19.60 -9.33 13.43
N THR A 441 19.86 -8.04 13.23
CA THR A 441 20.84 -7.27 14.03
C THR A 441 20.53 -7.27 15.53
N LYS A 442 19.28 -7.53 15.94
CA LYS A 442 18.88 -7.67 17.35
C LYS A 442 19.22 -9.04 17.95
N VAL A 443 19.58 -10.01 17.11
CA VAL A 443 20.00 -11.36 17.55
C VAL A 443 21.52 -11.37 17.62
N ASN A 444 22.05 -11.60 18.82
CA ASN A 444 23.47 -11.64 19.11
C ASN A 444 23.84 -12.94 19.84
N ASP A 445 25.14 -13.21 19.96
CA ASP A 445 25.65 -14.45 20.55
C ASP A 445 25.24 -14.64 22.02
N VAL A 446 25.15 -13.55 22.81
CA VAL A 446 24.68 -13.59 24.20
C VAL A 446 23.25 -14.13 24.26
N LEU A 447 22.37 -13.62 23.40
CA LEU A 447 20.98 -14.06 23.29
C LEU A 447 20.87 -15.51 22.81
N LEU A 448 21.67 -15.90 21.81
CA LEU A 448 21.69 -17.28 21.28
C LEU A 448 22.11 -18.29 22.36
N VAL A 449 23.03 -17.94 23.26
CA VAL A 449 23.36 -18.78 24.43
C VAL A 449 22.15 -19.00 25.33
N GLN A 450 21.40 -17.93 25.67
CA GLN A 450 20.21 -18.03 26.51
C GLN A 450 19.12 -18.89 25.84
N TRP A 451 18.94 -18.75 24.53
CA TRP A 451 17.97 -19.58 23.79
C TRP A 451 18.43 -21.03 23.63
N ALA A 452 19.73 -21.29 23.50
CA ALA A 452 20.25 -22.64 23.49
C ALA A 452 20.03 -23.32 24.86
N GLU A 453 20.23 -22.62 25.98
CA GLU A 453 19.88 -23.12 27.32
C GLU A 453 18.40 -23.49 27.43
N LEU A 454 17.52 -22.60 26.97
CA LEU A 454 16.08 -22.85 26.94
C LEU A 454 15.75 -24.10 26.11
N MET A 455 16.32 -24.24 24.91
CA MET A 455 16.10 -25.39 24.02
C MET A 455 16.66 -26.70 24.55
N ARG A 456 17.67 -26.68 25.43
CA ARG A 456 18.12 -27.88 26.15
C ARG A 456 17.14 -28.28 27.26
N ALA A 457 16.49 -27.30 27.89
CA ALA A 457 15.47 -27.54 28.92
C ALA A 457 14.13 -28.02 28.33
N THR A 458 13.80 -27.65 27.08
CA THR A 458 12.63 -28.15 26.35
C THR A 458 13.06 -29.06 25.21
N ALA A 459 13.21 -30.36 25.52
CA ALA A 459 13.57 -31.38 24.54
C ALA A 459 12.65 -31.31 23.31
N ASP A 460 13.22 -31.55 22.13
CA ASP A 460 12.55 -31.51 20.81
C ASP A 460 12.02 -30.14 20.34
N SER A 461 12.12 -29.08 21.14
CA SER A 461 11.72 -27.73 20.71
C SER A 461 12.52 -27.24 19.50
N ARG A 462 11.91 -26.40 18.67
CA ARG A 462 12.56 -25.76 17.51
C ARG A 462 12.60 -24.25 17.67
N LEU A 463 13.54 -23.61 16.99
CA LEU A 463 13.67 -22.16 16.89
C LEU A 463 13.52 -21.73 15.44
N LEU A 464 12.59 -20.82 15.16
CA LEU A 464 12.40 -20.18 13.86
C LEU A 464 12.78 -18.71 13.92
N LEU A 465 13.89 -18.36 13.28
CA LEU A 465 14.34 -16.99 13.11
C LEU A 465 13.98 -16.50 11.71
N LYS A 466 13.37 -15.32 11.63
CA LYS A 466 12.93 -14.75 10.35
C LYS A 466 13.23 -13.27 10.26
N GLY A 467 13.81 -12.83 9.15
CA GLY A 467 14.16 -11.42 8.97
C GLY A 467 14.90 -11.16 7.68
N GLY A 468 15.00 -9.88 7.30
CA GLY A 468 15.64 -9.47 6.05
C GLY A 468 17.07 -10.00 5.90
N ALA A 469 17.97 -9.65 6.81
CA ALA A 469 19.38 -10.04 6.71
C ALA A 469 19.63 -11.56 6.63
N PHE A 470 18.66 -12.41 7.02
CA PHE A 470 18.75 -13.86 6.87
C PHE A 470 18.57 -14.38 5.44
N GLY A 471 18.31 -13.54 4.41
CA GLY A 471 18.51 -14.02 3.03
C GLY A 471 19.99 -14.24 2.70
N ASN A 472 20.91 -13.64 3.47
CA ASN A 472 22.33 -13.95 3.41
C ASN A 472 22.60 -15.38 3.93
N SER A 473 23.22 -16.24 3.11
CA SER A 473 23.53 -17.62 3.49
C SER A 473 24.62 -17.75 4.55
N GLU A 474 25.59 -16.84 4.59
CA GLU A 474 26.69 -16.87 5.56
C GLU A 474 26.21 -16.54 6.97
N LEU A 475 25.30 -15.57 7.10
CA LEU A 475 24.67 -15.24 8.38
C LEU A 475 23.81 -16.40 8.90
N ARG A 476 23.06 -17.07 8.01
CA ARG A 476 22.30 -18.27 8.38
C ARG A 476 23.21 -19.40 8.86
N GLU A 477 24.31 -19.63 8.14
CA GLU A 477 25.32 -20.61 8.52
C GLU A 477 25.94 -20.29 9.87
N HIS A 478 26.30 -19.02 10.10
CA HIS A 478 26.86 -18.57 11.36
C HIS A 478 25.95 -18.88 12.55
N VAL A 479 24.66 -18.53 12.47
CA VAL A 479 23.69 -18.80 13.53
C VAL A 479 23.53 -20.31 13.76
N GLN A 480 23.40 -21.09 12.69
CA GLN A 480 23.23 -22.54 12.79
C GLN A 480 24.48 -23.23 13.39
N ALA A 481 25.68 -22.82 12.97
CA ALA A 481 26.94 -23.33 13.49
C ALA A 481 27.14 -22.92 14.96
N PHE A 482 26.80 -21.69 15.33
CA PHE A 482 26.86 -21.21 16.70
C PHE A 482 25.94 -22.05 17.61
N MET A 483 24.68 -22.23 17.23
CA MET A 483 23.73 -23.04 17.99
C MET A 483 24.15 -24.51 18.08
N ALA A 484 24.74 -25.06 17.01
CA ALA A 484 25.31 -26.42 17.03
C ALA A 484 26.48 -26.55 18.02
N ALA A 485 27.35 -25.54 18.10
CA ALA A 485 28.42 -25.49 19.10
C ALA A 485 27.87 -25.41 20.54
N GLN A 486 26.67 -24.86 20.73
CA GLN A 486 25.92 -24.87 21.99
C GLN A 486 25.14 -26.19 22.24
N GLY A 487 25.35 -27.22 21.41
CA GLY A 487 24.72 -28.54 21.57
C GLY A 487 23.27 -28.62 21.07
N ILE A 488 22.83 -27.69 20.23
CA ILE A 488 21.50 -27.74 19.58
C ILE A 488 21.63 -28.32 18.17
N ALA A 489 20.95 -29.43 17.91
CA ALA A 489 20.96 -30.06 16.59
C ALA A 489 20.48 -29.07 15.50
N ARG A 490 21.17 -29.08 14.35
CA ARG A 490 21.03 -28.07 13.30
C ARG A 490 19.60 -27.99 12.76
N GLU A 491 18.94 -29.13 12.60
CA GLU A 491 17.55 -29.27 12.14
C GLU A 491 16.51 -28.64 13.08
N ARG A 492 16.89 -28.33 14.33
CA ARG A 492 16.05 -27.61 15.30
C ARG A 492 16.13 -26.10 15.14
N VAL A 493 17.05 -25.57 14.32
CA VAL A 493 17.26 -24.13 14.10
C VAL A 493 16.95 -23.76 12.65
N LEU A 494 15.75 -23.22 12.44
CA LEU A 494 15.26 -22.75 11.16
C LEU A 494 15.57 -21.26 11.02
N VAL A 495 16.29 -20.88 9.96
CA VAL A 495 16.64 -19.47 9.70
C VAL A 495 16.19 -19.09 8.29
N GLU A 496 15.25 -18.17 8.20
CA GLU A 496 14.57 -17.80 6.95
C GLU A 496 14.72 -16.33 6.60
N GLY A 497 14.95 -16.07 5.32
CA GLY A 497 15.06 -14.73 4.76
C GLY A 497 13.72 -13.97 4.64
N PRO A 498 13.75 -12.82 3.93
CA PRO A 498 12.63 -11.92 3.83
C PRO A 498 11.46 -12.50 3.04
N VAL A 499 10.25 -12.06 3.40
CA VAL A 499 9.01 -12.29 2.66
C VAL A 499 8.16 -11.02 2.71
N GLY A 500 7.19 -10.89 1.81
CA GLY A 500 6.23 -9.80 1.89
C GLY A 500 5.45 -9.80 3.20
N HIS A 501 5.04 -8.62 3.69
CA HIS A 501 4.47 -8.45 5.03
C HIS A 501 3.29 -9.40 5.35
N LYS A 502 2.35 -9.61 4.42
CA LYS A 502 1.25 -10.56 4.62
C LYS A 502 1.74 -11.99 4.90
N HIS A 503 2.77 -12.44 4.18
CA HIS A 503 3.37 -13.77 4.38
C HIS A 503 4.20 -13.82 5.67
N LEU A 504 4.78 -12.70 6.10
CA LEU A 504 5.43 -12.60 7.41
C LEU A 504 4.40 -12.84 8.52
N LEU A 505 3.23 -12.17 8.45
CA LEU A 505 2.12 -12.40 9.39
C LEU A 505 1.65 -13.86 9.39
N GLU A 506 1.50 -14.46 8.21
CA GLU A 506 1.14 -15.89 8.09
C GLU A 506 2.19 -16.80 8.73
N THR A 507 3.47 -16.40 8.75
CA THR A 507 4.55 -17.20 9.35
C THR A 507 4.38 -17.34 10.86
N TYR A 508 3.69 -16.42 11.54
CA TYR A 508 3.38 -16.57 12.98
C TYR A 508 2.44 -17.75 13.26
N ASN A 509 1.73 -18.27 12.26
CA ASN A 509 0.98 -19.53 12.38
C ASN A 509 1.86 -20.78 12.44
N ARG A 510 3.19 -20.64 12.39
CA ARG A 510 4.16 -21.74 12.50
C ARG A 510 4.88 -21.78 13.84
N ILE A 511 4.61 -20.81 14.73
CA ILE A 511 5.29 -20.70 16.03
C ILE A 511 4.26 -20.67 17.17
N ASP A 512 4.70 -21.13 18.34
CA ASP A 512 3.87 -21.25 19.53
C ASP A 512 4.13 -20.11 20.52
N ILE A 513 5.39 -19.71 20.70
CA ILE A 513 5.83 -18.65 21.62
C ILE A 513 6.89 -17.79 20.92
N ALA A 514 6.74 -16.47 20.99
CA ALA A 514 7.72 -15.53 20.49
C ALA A 514 8.76 -15.21 21.57
N LEU A 515 10.03 -15.31 21.20
CA LEU A 515 11.17 -14.96 22.04
C LEU A 515 11.64 -13.55 21.67
N ASP A 516 11.46 -12.60 22.59
CA ASP A 516 11.89 -11.23 22.38
C ASP A 516 13.43 -11.10 22.49
N PRO A 517 14.10 -10.35 21.60
CA PRO A 517 15.54 -10.12 21.69
C PRO A 517 15.94 -9.11 22.77
N TRP A 518 17.21 -9.20 23.17
CA TRP A 518 17.86 -8.33 24.15
C TRP A 518 19.28 -7.97 23.67
N PRO A 519 19.79 -6.74 23.87
CA PRO A 519 19.25 -5.64 24.68
C PRO A 519 18.25 -4.73 23.95
N TYR A 520 17.99 -4.98 22.67
CA TYR A 520 16.99 -4.24 21.87
C TYR A 520 15.77 -5.12 21.64
N SER A 521 14.65 -4.79 22.31
CA SER A 521 13.36 -5.49 22.24
C SER A 521 12.60 -5.33 20.92
N GLY A 522 11.59 -6.16 20.69
CA GLY A 522 10.60 -6.01 19.63
C GLY A 522 9.68 -4.80 19.86
N GLY A 523 9.30 -4.13 18.77
CA GLY A 523 8.31 -3.04 18.80
C GLY A 523 7.06 -3.47 18.06
N LEU A 524 6.94 -3.07 16.79
CA LEU A 524 5.88 -3.52 15.90
C LEU A 524 5.72 -5.05 15.85
N THR A 525 6.83 -5.78 15.87
CA THR A 525 6.87 -7.25 15.86
C THR A 525 6.15 -7.87 17.05
N THR A 526 6.19 -7.22 18.21
CA THR A 526 5.47 -7.66 19.42
C THR A 526 3.97 -7.50 19.25
N CYS A 527 3.52 -6.34 18.74
CA CYS A 527 2.12 -6.13 18.38
C CYS A 527 1.64 -7.15 17.33
N GLU A 528 2.45 -7.45 16.32
CA GLU A 528 2.14 -8.42 15.26
C GLU A 528 2.08 -9.86 15.78
N ALA A 529 2.95 -10.24 16.72
CA ALA A 529 2.90 -11.54 17.38
C ALA A 529 1.59 -11.72 18.16
N LEU A 530 1.23 -10.73 18.99
CA LEU A 530 -0.04 -10.72 19.72
C LEU A 530 -1.25 -10.77 18.77
N LEU A 531 -1.20 -9.99 17.69
CA LEU A 531 -2.22 -9.98 16.63
C LEU A 531 -2.38 -11.37 15.99
N MET A 532 -1.30 -12.13 15.85
CA MET A 532 -1.30 -13.47 15.28
C MET A 532 -1.46 -14.60 16.31
N GLY A 533 -1.85 -14.28 17.55
CA GLY A 533 -2.13 -15.29 18.56
C GLY A 533 -0.88 -15.88 19.22
N VAL A 534 0.26 -15.22 19.15
CA VAL A 534 1.53 -15.72 19.69
C VAL A 534 1.93 -14.88 20.92
N PRO A 535 2.00 -15.45 22.14
CA PRO A 535 2.50 -14.73 23.30
C PRO A 535 3.99 -14.44 23.15
N VAL A 536 4.41 -13.28 23.66
CA VAL A 536 5.81 -12.80 23.61
C VAL A 536 6.31 -12.70 25.05
N VAL A 537 7.48 -13.28 25.36
CA VAL A 537 8.15 -13.09 26.65
C VAL A 537 9.33 -12.15 26.46
N THR A 538 9.43 -11.12 27.30
CA THR A 538 10.46 -10.07 27.19
C THR A 538 11.20 -9.85 28.50
N LEU A 539 12.52 -9.67 28.41
CA LEU A 539 13.37 -9.14 29.47
C LEU A 539 13.72 -7.70 29.11
N PRO A 540 13.27 -6.68 29.84
CA PRO A 540 13.55 -5.29 29.53
C PRO A 540 15.06 -5.00 29.47
N GLY A 541 15.49 -4.33 28.41
CA GLY A 541 16.87 -3.85 28.23
C GLY A 541 17.17 -2.55 28.98
N PRO A 542 18.44 -2.09 28.94
CA PRO A 542 18.92 -0.97 29.74
C PRO A 542 18.56 0.43 29.19
N THR A 543 17.95 0.50 28.00
CA THR A 543 17.61 1.74 27.31
C THR A 543 16.19 1.67 26.77
N PHE A 544 15.64 2.78 26.28
CA PHE A 544 14.33 2.84 25.62
C PHE A 544 14.19 1.75 24.52
N ALA A 545 15.20 1.54 23.67
CA ALA A 545 15.16 0.47 22.67
C ALA A 545 14.90 -0.93 23.24
N GLY A 546 15.30 -1.18 24.49
CA GLY A 546 15.12 -2.43 25.20
C GLY A 546 13.76 -2.63 25.86
N ARG A 547 12.86 -1.64 25.82
CA ARG A 547 11.64 -1.66 26.66
C ARG A 547 10.32 -1.55 25.88
N HIS A 548 10.37 -1.41 24.55
CA HIS A 548 9.19 -1.41 23.67
C HIS A 548 8.23 -2.58 23.92
N SER A 549 8.76 -3.82 23.99
CA SER A 549 7.90 -4.98 24.22
C SER A 549 7.24 -4.94 25.60
N ALA A 550 7.95 -4.44 26.61
CA ALA A 550 7.42 -4.35 27.96
C ALA A 550 6.21 -3.40 28.02
N THR A 551 6.30 -2.22 27.39
CA THR A 551 5.17 -1.28 27.36
C THR A 551 3.96 -1.86 26.62
N HIS A 552 4.18 -2.47 25.44
CA HIS A 552 3.08 -3.06 24.67
C HIS A 552 2.40 -4.21 25.43
N LEU A 553 3.17 -5.08 26.11
CA LEU A 553 2.63 -6.20 26.87
C LEU A 553 1.85 -5.74 28.10
N VAL A 554 2.39 -4.82 28.89
CA VAL A 554 1.70 -4.28 30.08
C VAL A 554 0.41 -3.59 29.67
N ASN A 555 0.44 -2.77 28.62
CA ASN A 555 -0.74 -2.06 28.13
C ASN A 555 -1.73 -2.98 27.39
N ALA A 556 -1.30 -4.12 26.87
CA ALA A 556 -2.19 -5.19 26.39
C ALA A 556 -2.86 -5.99 27.54
N GLY A 557 -2.46 -5.75 28.79
CA GLY A 557 -2.96 -6.46 29.97
C GLY A 557 -2.24 -7.77 30.27
N LEU A 558 -0.96 -7.88 29.87
CA LEU A 558 -0.12 -9.08 30.01
C LEU A 558 1.20 -8.80 30.77
N PRO A 559 1.16 -8.12 31.94
CA PRO A 559 2.39 -7.77 32.67
C PRO A 559 3.20 -8.99 33.10
N GLU A 560 2.59 -10.16 33.24
CA GLU A 560 3.26 -11.41 33.61
C GLU A 560 4.22 -11.97 32.55
N LEU A 561 4.19 -11.41 31.33
CA LEU A 561 5.11 -11.76 30.25
C LEU A 561 6.35 -10.86 30.20
N VAL A 562 6.41 -9.85 31.08
CA VAL A 562 7.60 -9.03 31.34
C VAL A 562 8.31 -9.60 32.55
N VAL A 563 9.59 -9.95 32.40
CA VAL A 563 10.39 -10.61 33.45
C VAL A 563 11.60 -9.77 33.84
N ASP A 564 12.16 -10.01 35.02
CA ASP A 564 13.25 -9.20 35.56
C ASP A 564 14.64 -9.87 35.48
N SER A 565 14.70 -11.13 35.05
CA SER A 565 15.95 -11.87 34.89
C SER A 565 15.88 -12.96 33.82
N TRP A 566 17.04 -13.43 33.37
CA TRP A 566 17.13 -14.58 32.46
C TRP A 566 16.58 -15.88 33.06
N ASP A 567 16.68 -16.05 34.39
CA ASP A 567 16.09 -17.21 35.07
C ASP A 567 14.56 -17.17 34.99
N GLU A 568 13.96 -16.02 35.30
CA GLU A 568 12.51 -15.82 35.15
C GLU A 568 12.07 -15.91 33.69
N TYR A 569 12.87 -15.39 32.75
CA TYR A 569 12.62 -15.54 31.32
C TYR A 569 12.48 -17.01 30.92
N ARG A 570 13.48 -17.83 31.28
CA ARG A 570 13.46 -19.27 31.01
C ARG A 570 12.27 -19.95 31.69
N GLN A 571 12.03 -19.67 32.96
CA GLN A 571 10.91 -20.27 33.70
C GLN A 571 9.56 -19.92 33.07
N ARG A 572 9.36 -18.66 32.66
CA ARG A 572 8.13 -18.19 32.01
C ARG A 572 7.91 -18.90 30.68
N VAL A 573 8.94 -18.98 29.84
CA VAL A 573 8.84 -19.65 28.54
C VAL A 573 8.61 -21.15 28.69
N ILE A 574 9.31 -21.82 29.61
CA ILE A 574 9.12 -23.25 29.90
C ILE A 574 7.72 -23.50 30.45
N GLY A 575 7.21 -22.63 31.33
CA GLY A 575 5.85 -22.72 31.88
C GLY A 575 4.78 -22.64 30.78
N LEU A 576 4.91 -21.70 29.84
CA LEU A 576 4.02 -21.60 28.68
C LEU A 576 4.12 -22.84 27.78
N ALA A 577 5.33 -23.32 27.53
CA ALA A 577 5.60 -24.50 26.71
C ALA A 577 5.05 -25.81 27.33
N GLY A 578 5.00 -25.89 28.66
CA GLY A 578 4.55 -27.07 29.40
C GLY A 578 3.03 -27.26 29.50
N ASP A 579 2.23 -26.21 29.25
CA ASP A 579 0.77 -26.27 29.30
C ASP A 579 0.15 -25.89 27.94
N LEU A 580 0.15 -26.86 27.01
CA LEU A 580 -0.40 -26.70 25.66
C LEU A 580 -1.89 -26.32 25.66
N LYS A 581 -2.65 -26.75 26.68
CA LYS A 581 -4.08 -26.44 26.77
C LYS A 581 -4.29 -24.96 27.07
N SER A 582 -3.56 -24.42 28.04
CA SER A 582 -3.57 -22.98 28.32
C SER A 582 -3.00 -22.18 27.16
N LEU A 583 -1.90 -22.62 26.55
CA LEU A 583 -1.28 -21.95 25.40
C LEU A 583 -2.22 -21.90 24.19
N SER A 584 -2.96 -22.98 23.91
CA SER A 584 -3.98 -23.00 22.85
C SER A 584 -5.12 -22.02 23.14
N ARG A 585 -5.51 -21.85 24.40
CA ARG A 585 -6.54 -20.89 24.81
C ARG A 585 -6.04 -19.46 24.72
N ILE A 586 -4.79 -19.20 25.11
CA ILE A 586 -4.14 -17.89 24.93
C ILE A 586 -4.18 -17.54 23.45
N ARG A 587 -3.66 -18.42 22.60
CA ARG A 587 -3.60 -18.21 21.15
C ARG A 587 -4.94 -17.85 20.52
N SER A 588 -6.02 -18.54 20.90
CA SER A 588 -7.34 -18.29 20.31
C SER A 588 -7.98 -16.96 20.72
N HIS A 589 -7.51 -16.30 21.79
CA HIS A 589 -8.10 -15.07 22.31
C HIS A 589 -7.15 -13.86 22.26
N LEU A 590 -5.84 -14.07 22.08
CA LEU A 590 -4.83 -13.01 22.21
C LEU A 590 -5.04 -11.85 21.22
N ARG A 591 -5.52 -12.14 20.01
CA ARG A 591 -5.92 -11.12 19.04
C ARG A 591 -7.01 -10.21 19.62
N ASP A 592 -8.08 -10.79 20.18
CA ASP A 592 -9.18 -10.02 20.75
C ASP A 592 -8.74 -9.21 21.98
N VAL A 593 -7.80 -9.76 22.77
CA VAL A 593 -7.17 -9.05 23.90
C VAL A 593 -6.44 -7.81 23.38
N LEU A 594 -5.56 -7.96 22.39
CA LEU A 594 -4.83 -6.84 21.79
C LEU A 594 -5.80 -5.79 21.22
N MET A 595 -6.77 -6.21 20.40
CA MET A 595 -7.71 -5.32 19.71
C MET A 595 -8.58 -4.49 20.67
N ARG A 596 -8.84 -4.99 21.89
CA ARG A 596 -9.64 -4.31 22.92
C ARG A 596 -8.77 -3.54 23.93
N SER A 597 -7.45 -3.68 23.85
CA SER A 597 -6.53 -3.01 24.75
C SER A 597 -6.25 -1.56 24.32
N PRO A 598 -5.74 -0.71 25.23
CA PRO A 598 -5.23 0.62 24.90
C PRO A 598 -4.24 0.67 23.72
N VAL A 599 -3.48 -0.40 23.47
CA VAL A 599 -2.50 -0.47 22.37
C VAL A 599 -3.13 -0.25 21.00
N CYS A 600 -4.41 -0.60 20.82
CA CYS A 600 -5.17 -0.41 19.56
C CYS A 600 -6.33 0.61 19.68
N ASP A 601 -6.46 1.31 20.81
CA ASP A 601 -7.52 2.31 21.02
C ASP A 601 -7.10 3.71 20.54
N SER A 602 -7.22 3.91 19.23
CA SER A 602 -6.90 5.18 18.57
C SER A 602 -7.66 6.40 19.11
N ARG A 603 -8.90 6.22 19.59
CA ARG A 603 -9.68 7.35 20.13
C ARG A 603 -9.16 7.77 21.49
N ARG A 604 -8.92 6.81 22.37
CA ARG A 604 -8.34 7.04 23.70
C ARG A 604 -6.95 7.66 23.57
N PHE A 605 -6.09 7.09 22.72
CA PHE A 605 -4.76 7.66 22.48
C PHE A 605 -4.84 9.09 21.93
N ALA A 606 -5.69 9.36 20.93
CA ALA A 606 -5.84 10.71 20.37
C ALA A 606 -6.34 11.73 21.41
N SER A 607 -7.19 11.31 22.35
CA SER A 607 -7.60 12.15 23.48
C SER A 607 -6.41 12.50 24.38
N HIS A 608 -5.62 11.51 24.80
CA HIS A 608 -4.46 11.74 25.65
C HIS A 608 -3.37 12.55 24.96
N PHE A 609 -3.11 12.25 23.68
CA PHE A 609 -2.19 13.03 22.84
C PHE A 609 -2.64 14.49 22.73
N SER A 610 -3.94 14.72 22.45
CA SER A 610 -4.52 16.06 22.42
C SER A 610 -4.29 16.78 23.74
N THR A 611 -4.62 16.16 24.87
CA THR A 611 -4.39 16.72 26.20
C THR A 611 -2.92 17.07 26.42
N ALA A 612 -1.99 16.18 26.07
CA ALA A 612 -0.56 16.41 26.24
C ALA A 612 -0.06 17.60 25.41
N MET A 613 -0.44 17.69 24.12
CA MET A 613 -0.04 18.79 23.25
C MET A 613 -0.61 20.14 23.73
N ARG A 614 -1.84 20.15 24.25
CA ARG A 614 -2.46 21.34 24.85
C ARG A 614 -1.79 21.74 26.16
N ALA A 615 -1.43 20.78 27.01
CA ALA A 615 -0.76 21.05 28.28
C ALA A 615 0.61 21.73 28.08
N ILE A 616 1.44 21.21 27.17
CA ILE A 616 2.75 21.82 26.87
C ILE A 616 2.60 23.19 26.19
N TRP A 617 1.58 23.38 25.35
CA TRP A 617 1.27 24.67 24.76
C TRP A 617 0.83 25.70 25.81
N GLN A 618 -0.11 25.34 26.68
CA GLN A 618 -0.59 26.21 27.74
C GLN A 618 0.54 26.61 28.68
N ARG A 619 1.42 25.67 29.05
CA ARG A 619 2.63 25.95 29.83
C ARG A 619 3.56 26.95 29.13
N TYR A 620 3.75 26.79 27.81
CA TYR A 620 4.53 27.74 27.01
C TYR A 620 3.90 29.13 26.99
N CYS A 621 2.58 29.23 26.82
CA CYS A 621 1.83 30.48 26.87
C CYS A 621 1.97 31.21 28.23
N GLU A 622 2.03 30.46 29.32
CA GLU A 622 2.27 30.97 30.68
C GLU A 622 3.72 31.45 30.90
N GLY A 623 4.63 31.26 29.93
CA GLY A 623 6.03 31.64 30.03
C GLY A 623 6.85 30.77 31.00
N LYS A 624 6.34 29.59 31.36
CA LYS A 624 7.02 28.64 32.25
C LYS A 624 8.03 27.78 31.48
N PRO A 625 9.16 27.40 32.10
CA PRO A 625 10.12 26.49 31.48
C PRO A 625 9.53 25.09 31.31
N ALA A 626 10.00 24.34 30.30
CA ALA A 626 9.61 22.95 30.09
C ALA A 626 9.89 22.10 31.33
N ALA A 627 8.97 21.20 31.65
CA ALA A 627 9.03 20.32 32.81
C ALA A 627 8.42 18.95 32.46
N ALA A 628 8.82 17.86 33.11
CA ALA A 628 8.24 16.55 32.81
C ALA A 628 6.72 16.56 33.05
N LEU A 629 5.97 15.92 32.14
CA LEU A 629 4.52 15.87 32.12
C LEU A 629 4.06 14.42 32.29
N THR A 630 3.15 14.16 33.22
CA THR A 630 2.51 12.85 33.39
C THR A 630 1.01 12.99 33.25
N LEU A 631 0.40 12.06 32.51
CA LEU A 631 -1.05 11.90 32.44
C LEU A 631 -1.46 10.66 33.26
N ASP A 632 -2.56 10.77 34.01
CA ASP A 632 -3.18 9.61 34.67
C ASP A 632 -4.14 8.85 33.75
N LYS A 633 -4.70 7.72 34.23
CA LYS A 633 -5.57 6.84 33.43
C LYS A 633 -6.87 7.51 33.00
N GLU A 634 -7.26 8.60 33.65
CA GLU A 634 -8.38 9.48 33.35
C GLU A 634 -8.01 10.60 32.37
N GLY A 635 -6.73 10.72 32.01
CA GLY A 635 -6.20 11.69 31.07
C GLY A 635 -5.90 13.06 31.68
N GLN A 636 -5.86 13.18 33.02
CA GLN A 636 -5.52 14.43 33.69
C GLN A 636 -4.01 14.69 33.61
N ALA A 637 -3.64 15.89 33.17
CA ALA A 637 -2.27 16.29 32.95
C ALA A 637 -1.68 16.97 34.19
N ARG A 638 -0.49 16.53 34.64
CA ARG A 638 0.26 17.14 35.74
C ARG A 638 1.74 17.27 35.42
N PHE A 639 2.30 18.47 35.64
CA PHE A 639 3.75 18.70 35.54
C PHE A 639 4.48 18.35 36.85
N GLU A 640 5.72 17.87 36.76
CA GLU A 640 6.54 17.43 37.93
C GLU A 640 6.66 18.49 39.05
N ASN A 641 6.60 19.77 38.68
CA ASN A 641 6.77 20.90 39.61
C ASN A 641 5.43 21.49 40.09
N GLU A 642 4.29 20.84 39.78
CA GLU A 642 2.96 21.36 40.09
C GLU A 642 2.12 20.28 40.80
N PRO A 643 1.57 20.55 41.99
CA PRO A 643 0.88 19.54 42.79
C PRO A 643 -0.52 19.18 42.27
N GLN A 644 -1.14 20.06 41.49
CA GLN A 644 -2.50 19.90 40.99
C GLN A 644 -2.51 19.58 39.49
N ALA A 645 -3.53 18.83 39.05
CA ALA A 645 -3.79 18.64 37.64
C ALA A 645 -4.14 19.98 36.98
N MET A 646 -3.72 20.13 35.73
CA MET A 646 -3.99 21.33 34.95
C MET A 646 -5.42 21.33 34.42
N ASP A 647 -6.07 22.49 34.49
CA ASP A 647 -7.28 22.75 33.72
C ASP A 647 -6.88 23.09 32.26
N ILE A 648 -7.12 22.13 31.37
CA ILE A 648 -6.69 22.23 29.98
C ILE A 648 -7.69 23.06 29.19
N GLN A 649 -7.23 24.19 28.67
CA GLN A 649 -8.07 25.04 27.84
C GLN A 649 -8.19 24.45 26.43
N HIS A 650 -9.40 24.39 25.90
CA HIS A 650 -9.70 23.93 24.54
C HIS A 650 -10.25 25.09 23.70
N PRO A 651 -10.05 25.09 22.37
CA PRO A 651 -10.78 26.01 21.51
C PRO A 651 -12.26 25.69 21.63
N VAL A 652 -13.09 26.73 21.52
CA VAL A 652 -14.52 26.53 21.38
C VAL A 652 -14.73 25.69 20.14
N ALA A 653 -15.21 24.46 20.32
CA ALA A 653 -15.62 23.64 19.20
C ALA A 653 -16.61 24.48 18.37
N PRO A 654 -16.43 24.60 17.04
CA PRO A 654 -17.37 25.33 16.23
C PRO A 654 -18.77 24.85 16.59
N LEU A 655 -19.68 25.81 16.85
CA LEU A 655 -21.10 25.47 16.96
C LEU A 655 -21.39 24.61 15.74
N GLU A 656 -21.78 23.35 15.96
CA GLU A 656 -22.28 22.56 14.86
C GLU A 656 -23.39 23.41 14.24
N GLU A 657 -23.15 23.96 13.03
CA GLU A 657 -24.26 24.28 12.17
C GLU A 657 -25.05 22.99 12.15
N LYS A 658 -26.28 23.02 12.67
CA LYS A 658 -27.17 21.85 12.67
C LYS A 658 -27.48 21.53 11.21
N GLY A 659 -26.54 20.89 10.53
CA GLY A 659 -26.73 20.23 9.27
C GLY A 659 -27.79 19.16 9.51
N PHE A 660 -28.63 18.96 8.50
CA PHE A 660 -29.62 17.91 8.56
C PHE A 660 -28.92 16.56 8.76
N SER A 661 -29.36 15.81 9.76
CA SER A 661 -28.99 14.41 9.96
C SER A 661 -30.25 13.60 10.18
N PHE A 662 -30.29 12.39 9.62
CA PHE A 662 -31.41 11.48 9.84
C PHE A 662 -31.37 10.97 11.30
N LYS A 663 -32.46 11.20 12.05
CA LYS A 663 -32.60 10.79 13.44
C LYS A 663 -33.83 9.90 13.63
N PHE A 664 -33.68 8.59 13.44
CA PHE A 664 -34.72 7.60 13.72
C PHE A 664 -34.29 6.66 14.85
N GLN A 665 -35.27 6.07 15.52
CA GLN A 665 -35.10 5.10 16.59
C GLN A 665 -34.84 3.69 16.02
N GLY A 666 -33.87 3.00 16.62
CA GLY A 666 -33.46 1.65 16.25
C GLY A 666 -32.69 1.59 14.93
N LYS A 667 -32.38 0.38 14.47
CA LYS A 667 -31.76 0.14 13.17
C LYS A 667 -32.81 -0.14 12.09
N ILE A 668 -32.41 0.02 10.84
CA ILE A 668 -33.17 -0.47 9.68
C ILE A 668 -32.93 -1.97 9.58
N VAL A 669 -34.00 -2.75 9.78
CA VAL A 669 -33.94 -4.21 9.64
C VAL A 669 -34.08 -4.56 8.17
N THR A 670 -33.01 -5.05 7.56
CA THR A 670 -32.96 -5.44 6.15
C THR A 670 -32.96 -6.95 6.03
N LEU A 671 -33.86 -7.50 5.22
CA LEU A 671 -33.89 -8.91 4.90
C LEU A 671 -33.55 -9.12 3.42
N ASP A 672 -32.46 -9.83 3.15
CA ASP A 672 -31.96 -10.13 1.80
C ASP A 672 -32.15 -11.61 1.48
N HIS A 673 -33.09 -11.91 0.58
CA HIS A 673 -33.36 -13.25 0.09
C HIS A 673 -32.64 -13.47 -1.25
N GLY A 674 -31.55 -14.24 -1.21
CA GLY A 674 -30.68 -14.50 -2.37
C GLY A 674 -29.28 -13.84 -2.27
N ALA A 675 -28.97 -13.18 -1.16
CA ALA A 675 -27.69 -12.52 -0.88
C ALA A 675 -27.25 -11.47 -1.91
N THR A 676 -28.21 -10.82 -2.58
CA THR A 676 -27.92 -9.89 -3.68
C THR A 676 -27.48 -8.52 -3.21
N LEU A 677 -27.93 -8.09 -2.03
CA LEU A 677 -27.49 -6.85 -1.41
C LEU A 677 -26.09 -7.05 -0.82
N VAL A 678 -25.87 -8.13 -0.08
CA VAL A 678 -24.58 -8.40 0.58
C VAL A 678 -23.45 -8.66 -0.41
N ALA A 679 -23.75 -9.26 -1.56
CA ALA A 679 -22.80 -9.42 -2.65
C ALA A 679 -22.51 -8.11 -3.42
N SER A 680 -23.16 -6.99 -3.10
CA SER A 680 -22.97 -5.71 -3.79
C SER A 680 -21.84 -4.88 -3.18
N ALA A 681 -21.12 -4.13 -4.03
CA ALA A 681 -20.06 -3.22 -3.57
C ALA A 681 -20.58 -2.11 -2.63
N GLN A 682 -21.88 -1.80 -2.65
CA GLN A 682 -22.50 -0.79 -1.81
C GLN A 682 -22.70 -1.27 -0.36
N PHE A 683 -22.73 -2.57 -0.11
CA PHE A 683 -23.04 -3.13 1.21
C PHE A 683 -22.05 -2.72 2.29
N VAL A 684 -20.75 -2.73 1.99
CA VAL A 684 -19.68 -2.33 2.93
C VAL A 684 -19.89 -0.88 3.40
N GLU A 685 -20.24 0.02 2.48
CA GLU A 685 -20.49 1.42 2.83
C GLU A 685 -21.78 1.59 3.63
N LEU A 686 -22.84 0.84 3.30
CA LEU A 686 -24.08 0.85 4.11
C LEU A 686 -23.83 0.33 5.53
N GLN A 687 -23.01 -0.71 5.69
CA GLN A 687 -22.73 -1.31 6.99
C GLN A 687 -21.93 -0.38 7.91
N LYS A 688 -20.96 0.36 7.36
CA LYS A 688 -20.16 1.36 8.09
C LYS A 688 -20.99 2.50 8.67
N LEU A 689 -22.19 2.77 8.14
CA LEU A 689 -23.09 3.78 8.69
C LEU A 689 -23.64 3.38 10.08
N GLY A 690 -23.53 2.11 10.47
CA GLY A 690 -24.04 1.59 11.75
C GLY A 690 -25.58 1.61 11.86
N ALA A 691 -26.28 2.00 10.79
CA ALA A 691 -27.73 2.21 10.75
C ALA A 691 -28.54 0.97 10.36
N PHE A 692 -27.89 -0.09 9.84
CA PHE A 692 -28.55 -1.29 9.34
C PHE A 692 -28.30 -2.51 10.24
N SER A 693 -29.30 -3.38 10.31
CA SER A 693 -29.21 -4.75 10.83
C SER A 693 -29.66 -5.70 9.73
N THR A 694 -28.73 -6.44 9.14
CA THR A 694 -28.99 -7.20 7.91
C THR A 694 -29.13 -8.70 8.19
N ILE A 695 -30.18 -9.31 7.68
CA ILE A 695 -30.46 -10.75 7.75
C ILE A 695 -30.44 -11.30 6.33
N VAL A 696 -29.62 -12.32 6.09
CA VAL A 696 -29.38 -12.87 4.75
C VAL A 696 -29.74 -14.33 4.70
N PHE A 697 -30.63 -14.70 3.78
CA PHE A 697 -30.88 -16.07 3.37
C PHE A 697 -30.15 -16.32 2.06
N ASP A 698 -29.12 -17.16 2.11
CA ASP A 698 -28.18 -17.40 1.02
C ASP A 698 -28.29 -18.86 0.55
N PRO A 699 -29.32 -19.19 -0.24
CA PRO A 699 -29.60 -20.58 -0.64
C PRO A 699 -28.45 -21.19 -1.45
N ALA A 700 -27.73 -20.38 -2.22
CA ALA A 700 -26.63 -20.79 -3.07
C ALA A 700 -25.25 -20.60 -2.41
N SER A 701 -25.18 -20.17 -1.14
CA SER A 701 -23.96 -19.88 -0.40
C SER A 701 -22.97 -18.99 -1.19
N ARG A 702 -23.50 -17.89 -1.76
CA ARG A 702 -22.76 -16.90 -2.56
C ARG A 702 -21.84 -16.03 -1.71
N VAL A 703 -22.05 -15.94 -0.41
CA VAL A 703 -21.25 -15.13 0.51
C VAL A 703 -20.20 -16.00 1.22
N ASP A 704 -18.93 -15.82 0.88
CA ASP A 704 -17.79 -16.58 1.43
C ASP A 704 -17.03 -15.84 2.56
N ASN A 705 -17.29 -14.54 2.73
CA ASN A 705 -16.61 -13.66 3.69
C ASN A 705 -17.56 -13.07 4.77
N ALA A 706 -18.69 -13.72 5.06
CA ALA A 706 -19.72 -13.21 5.97
C ALA A 706 -19.18 -12.80 7.36
N LYS A 707 -18.18 -13.51 7.90
CA LYS A 707 -17.53 -13.17 9.18
C LYS A 707 -16.81 -11.83 9.15
N GLN A 708 -16.09 -11.53 8.05
CA GLN A 708 -15.41 -10.26 7.86
C GLN A 708 -16.43 -9.12 7.68
N LEU A 709 -17.49 -9.37 6.92
CA LEU A 709 -18.58 -8.42 6.74
C LEU A 709 -19.34 -8.13 8.05
N GLY A 710 -19.49 -9.14 8.91
CA GLY A 710 -20.07 -8.98 10.25
C GLY A 710 -19.23 -8.14 11.22
N GLN A 711 -17.94 -7.94 10.96
CA GLN A 711 -17.11 -7.02 11.77
C GLN A 711 -17.42 -5.54 11.47
N LEU A 712 -18.01 -5.25 10.31
CA LEU A 712 -18.36 -3.89 9.90
C LEU A 712 -19.69 -3.41 10.52
N GLY A 713 -20.52 -4.34 11.01
CA GLY A 713 -21.81 -4.05 11.63
C GLY A 713 -22.67 -5.31 11.79
N GLU A 714 -23.91 -5.16 12.25
CA GLU A 714 -24.80 -6.30 12.51
C GLU A 714 -25.26 -7.03 11.24
N LEU A 715 -24.82 -8.29 11.10
CA LEU A 715 -25.11 -9.17 9.98
C LEU A 715 -25.39 -10.59 10.49
N HIS A 716 -26.57 -11.12 10.14
CA HIS A 716 -26.99 -12.49 10.42
C HIS A 716 -27.06 -13.27 9.10
N HIS A 717 -26.10 -14.16 8.86
CA HIS A 717 -25.98 -14.93 7.62
C HIS A 717 -26.45 -16.37 7.80
N TYR A 718 -27.41 -16.79 6.99
CA TYR A 718 -27.94 -18.15 6.95
C TYR A 718 -27.62 -18.81 5.59
N PRO A 719 -26.44 -19.45 5.47
CA PRO A 719 -26.08 -20.19 4.26
C PRO A 719 -26.96 -21.44 4.12
N HIS A 720 -27.22 -21.87 2.88
CA HIS A 720 -28.02 -23.06 2.58
C HIS A 720 -29.45 -23.03 3.16
N ALA A 721 -30.04 -21.85 3.25
CA ALA A 721 -31.43 -21.66 3.66
C ALA A 721 -32.12 -20.66 2.73
N ALA A 722 -33.42 -20.87 2.47
CA ALA A 722 -34.25 -19.97 1.68
C ALA A 722 -35.50 -19.53 2.45
N LEU A 723 -36.15 -18.48 1.96
CA LEU A 723 -37.52 -18.17 2.32
C LEU A 723 -38.49 -18.81 1.32
N GLY A 724 -39.68 -19.18 1.79
CA GLY A 724 -40.70 -19.84 0.97
C GLY A 724 -41.96 -20.18 1.75
N ASP A 725 -42.58 -21.31 1.42
CA ASP A 725 -43.83 -21.79 2.04
C ASP A 725 -43.61 -22.61 3.33
N GLY A 726 -42.35 -22.78 3.77
CA GLY A 726 -41.98 -23.58 4.93
C GLY A 726 -41.81 -25.07 4.64
N ARG A 727 -41.95 -25.51 3.38
CA ARG A 727 -41.65 -26.89 2.95
C ARG A 727 -40.26 -26.94 2.32
N ALA A 728 -39.62 -28.10 2.37
CA ALA A 728 -38.32 -28.28 1.72
C ALA A 728 -38.45 -28.03 0.20
N THR A 729 -37.52 -27.26 -0.36
CA THR A 729 -37.42 -26.99 -1.80
C THR A 729 -36.17 -27.63 -2.38
N THR A 730 -35.98 -27.51 -3.70
CA THR A 730 -34.78 -27.99 -4.39
C THR A 730 -33.89 -26.81 -4.75
N LEU A 731 -32.63 -26.86 -4.35
CA LEU A 731 -31.56 -26.03 -4.90
C LEU A 731 -31.02 -26.72 -6.16
N TYR A 732 -31.13 -26.05 -7.30
CA TYR A 732 -30.59 -26.49 -8.57
C TYR A 732 -29.17 -25.94 -8.71
N ALA A 733 -28.16 -26.75 -8.36
CA ALA A 733 -26.76 -26.41 -8.53
C ALA A 733 -26.37 -26.55 -10.00
N CYS A 734 -25.93 -25.46 -10.62
CA CYS A 734 -25.73 -25.34 -12.06
C CYS A 734 -24.25 -25.24 -12.45
N LEU A 735 -23.93 -25.62 -13.69
CA LEU A 735 -22.58 -25.48 -14.25
C LEU A 735 -22.15 -24.01 -14.31
N ASP A 736 -23.08 -23.13 -14.67
CA ASP A 736 -22.94 -21.70 -14.42
C ASP A 736 -23.40 -21.40 -12.98
N PRO A 737 -22.49 -21.03 -12.07
CA PRO A 737 -22.84 -20.76 -10.67
C PRO A 737 -23.86 -19.62 -10.51
N VAL A 738 -23.93 -18.67 -11.45
CA VAL A 738 -24.89 -17.54 -11.40
C VAL A 738 -26.33 -18.03 -11.53
N MET A 739 -26.53 -19.15 -12.24
CA MET A 739 -27.82 -19.82 -12.44
C MET A 739 -28.18 -20.81 -11.32
N THR A 740 -27.37 -20.89 -10.25
CA THR A 740 -27.69 -21.73 -9.10
C THR A 740 -28.70 -21.03 -8.19
N ALA A 741 -29.90 -21.61 -8.04
CA ALA A 741 -30.98 -21.04 -7.25
C ALA A 741 -32.06 -22.09 -6.91
N THR A 742 -33.14 -21.67 -6.22
CA THR A 742 -34.25 -22.58 -5.86
C THR A 742 -35.26 -22.80 -7.00
N LEU A 743 -35.21 -22.01 -8.08
CA LEU A 743 -35.99 -22.25 -9.30
C LEU A 743 -35.15 -23.03 -10.32
N GLU A 744 -35.79 -23.83 -11.18
CA GLU A 744 -35.08 -24.66 -12.17
C GLU A 744 -34.60 -23.81 -13.36
N PRO A 745 -33.32 -23.86 -13.79
CA PRO A 745 -32.80 -23.03 -14.87
C PRO A 745 -33.33 -23.43 -16.26
N LEU A 746 -33.53 -22.46 -17.15
CA LEU A 746 -34.00 -22.66 -18.54
C LEU A 746 -32.88 -22.93 -19.55
N GLY A 747 -31.62 -22.61 -19.23
CA GLY A 747 -30.51 -22.61 -20.20
C GLY A 747 -29.15 -23.04 -19.66
N SER A 748 -29.07 -23.47 -18.39
CA SER A 748 -27.82 -23.94 -17.77
C SER A 748 -27.92 -25.40 -17.39
N ARG A 749 -26.83 -26.15 -17.52
CA ARG A 749 -26.78 -27.57 -17.14
C ARG A 749 -26.81 -27.71 -15.62
N VAL A 750 -27.85 -28.36 -15.09
CA VAL A 750 -27.94 -28.72 -13.67
C VAL A 750 -26.92 -29.83 -13.37
N LEU A 751 -26.00 -29.57 -12.44
CA LEU A 751 -25.00 -30.50 -11.94
C LEU A 751 -25.52 -31.34 -10.78
N ALA A 752 -26.33 -30.75 -9.90
CA ALA A 752 -26.92 -31.43 -8.75
C ALA A 752 -28.27 -30.80 -8.34
N LYS A 753 -29.17 -31.63 -7.79
CA LYS A 753 -30.42 -31.21 -7.16
C LYS A 753 -30.31 -31.50 -5.66
N LEU A 754 -30.25 -30.45 -4.84
CA LEU A 754 -30.01 -30.56 -3.39
C LEU A 754 -31.27 -30.16 -2.62
N ALA A 755 -31.66 -30.93 -1.60
CA ALA A 755 -32.77 -30.54 -0.74
C ALA A 755 -32.37 -29.35 0.14
N LEU A 756 -33.21 -28.32 0.19
CA LEU A 756 -32.96 -27.08 0.91
C LEU A 756 -34.15 -26.75 1.82
N PRO A 757 -33.95 -26.46 3.12
CA PRO A 757 -35.03 -26.00 3.97
C PRO A 757 -35.51 -24.61 3.54
N THR A 758 -36.83 -24.39 3.54
CA THR A 758 -37.40 -23.06 3.43
C THR A 758 -38.10 -22.66 4.72
N LEU A 759 -38.13 -21.36 5.00
CA LEU A 759 -38.86 -20.77 6.12
C LEU A 759 -39.92 -19.80 5.60
N LYS A 760 -41.12 -19.84 6.21
CA LYS A 760 -42.10 -18.78 5.99
C LYS A 760 -41.59 -17.49 6.62
N LEU A 761 -41.73 -16.38 5.91
CA LEU A 761 -41.33 -15.06 6.42
C LEU A 761 -42.03 -14.74 7.76
N ASP A 762 -43.29 -15.12 7.90
CA ASP A 762 -44.08 -14.94 9.14
C ASP A 762 -43.65 -15.85 10.31
N SER A 763 -42.85 -16.90 10.05
CA SER A 763 -42.39 -17.84 11.09
C SER A 763 -41.03 -17.50 11.69
N ILE A 764 -40.39 -16.41 11.25
CA ILE A 764 -39.10 -15.99 11.81
C ILE A 764 -39.32 -15.27 13.15
N ASN A 765 -38.84 -15.88 14.24
CA ASN A 765 -38.92 -15.35 15.60
C ASN A 765 -37.64 -14.56 15.96
N GLY A 766 -37.74 -13.53 16.80
CA GLY A 766 -36.56 -12.83 17.36
C GLY A 766 -36.32 -11.39 16.90
N PHE A 767 -37.14 -10.81 16.02
CA PHE A 767 -37.11 -9.37 15.69
C PHE A 767 -38.51 -8.78 15.44
N GLN A 768 -38.66 -7.48 15.72
CA GLN A 768 -39.95 -6.78 15.79
C GLN A 768 -40.58 -6.49 14.41
N SER A 769 -39.82 -6.02 13.41
CA SER A 769 -40.31 -5.72 12.04
C SER A 769 -39.23 -5.90 10.97
N VAL A 770 -39.62 -6.07 9.70
CA VAL A 770 -38.71 -6.04 8.53
C VAL A 770 -38.92 -4.72 7.80
N ASP A 771 -37.99 -3.78 7.87
CA ASP A 771 -38.15 -2.45 7.28
C ASP A 771 -37.92 -2.48 5.75
N TRP A 772 -36.92 -3.24 5.29
CA TRP A 772 -36.54 -3.35 3.87
C TRP A 772 -36.38 -4.80 3.46
N LEU A 773 -37.25 -5.28 2.56
CA LEU A 773 -37.21 -6.62 2.00
C LEU A 773 -36.61 -6.62 0.59
N VAL A 774 -35.57 -7.41 0.38
CA VAL A 774 -34.89 -7.58 -0.91
C VAL A 774 -35.15 -9.01 -1.41
N LEU A 775 -35.73 -9.12 -2.60
CA LEU A 775 -36.10 -10.39 -3.23
C LEU A 775 -35.33 -10.59 -4.54
N ASP A 776 -34.57 -11.67 -4.61
CA ASP A 776 -33.95 -12.15 -5.83
C ASP A 776 -34.88 -13.13 -6.58
N ASN A 777 -35.08 -12.88 -7.87
CA ASN A 777 -36.04 -13.62 -8.70
C ASN A 777 -35.43 -14.88 -9.33
N LEU A 778 -34.21 -15.26 -8.95
CA LEU A 778 -33.73 -16.62 -9.20
C LEU A 778 -34.36 -17.60 -8.19
N ASN A 779 -34.87 -17.09 -7.07
CA ASN A 779 -35.57 -17.86 -6.04
C ASN A 779 -37.08 -17.53 -6.06
N ASP A 780 -37.89 -18.35 -5.40
CA ASP A 780 -39.36 -18.22 -5.41
C ASP A 780 -39.84 -17.00 -4.60
N SER A 781 -39.74 -15.82 -5.22
CA SER A 781 -40.16 -14.55 -4.63
C SER A 781 -41.67 -14.48 -4.38
N LEU A 782 -42.48 -15.21 -5.15
CA LEU A 782 -43.93 -15.19 -5.00
C LEU A 782 -44.35 -15.94 -3.73
N ALA A 783 -43.77 -17.11 -3.46
CA ALA A 783 -44.01 -17.86 -2.22
C ALA A 783 -43.64 -17.03 -0.98
N VAL A 784 -42.54 -16.27 -1.02
CA VAL A 784 -42.14 -15.37 0.08
C VAL A 784 -43.20 -14.30 0.34
N ILE A 785 -43.75 -13.69 -0.73
CA ILE A 785 -44.79 -12.67 -0.60
C ILE A 785 -46.11 -13.28 -0.12
N GLU A 786 -46.46 -14.46 -0.64
CA GLU A 786 -47.73 -15.11 -0.33
C GLU A 786 -47.81 -15.60 1.12
N HIS A 787 -46.71 -16.10 1.66
CA HIS A 787 -46.61 -16.63 3.02
C HIS A 787 -45.96 -15.67 4.04
N GLY A 788 -45.82 -14.39 3.68
CA GLY A 788 -45.25 -13.33 4.52
C GLY A 788 -46.24 -12.22 4.88
N GLN A 789 -47.55 -12.51 4.89
CA GLN A 789 -48.59 -11.48 5.02
C GLN A 789 -48.47 -10.67 6.31
N GLY A 790 -48.16 -11.33 7.44
CA GLY A 790 -48.00 -10.66 8.73
C GLY A 790 -46.81 -9.69 8.73
N ARG A 791 -45.65 -10.14 8.30
CA ARG A 791 -44.42 -9.32 8.28
C ARG A 791 -44.45 -8.21 7.25
N LEU A 792 -45.09 -8.44 6.10
CA LEU A 792 -45.25 -7.43 5.06
C LEU A 792 -46.11 -6.24 5.49
N ALA A 793 -46.97 -6.40 6.51
CA ALA A 793 -47.82 -5.33 7.03
C ALA A 793 -47.01 -4.16 7.62
N ASP A 794 -45.81 -4.43 8.14
CA ASP A 794 -44.90 -3.42 8.72
C ASP A 794 -43.72 -3.05 7.81
N THR A 795 -43.56 -3.73 6.67
CA THR A 795 -42.46 -3.48 5.73
C THR A 795 -42.57 -2.18 4.95
N LEU A 796 -41.55 -1.34 5.02
CA LEU A 796 -41.55 0.02 4.46
C LEU A 796 -41.13 0.05 2.98
N LEU A 797 -40.33 -0.91 2.53
CA LEU A 797 -39.89 -1.01 1.14
C LEU A 797 -39.70 -2.47 0.75
N VAL A 798 -40.27 -2.86 -0.39
CA VAL A 798 -39.94 -4.12 -1.07
C VAL A 798 -39.18 -3.81 -2.36
N GLN A 799 -37.98 -4.34 -2.48
CA GLN A 799 -37.21 -4.39 -3.71
C GLN A 799 -37.32 -5.80 -4.29
N ALA A 800 -37.97 -5.96 -5.43
CA ALA A 800 -38.04 -7.23 -6.13
C ALA A 800 -37.29 -7.15 -7.46
N ARG A 801 -36.33 -8.06 -7.68
CA ARG A 801 -35.73 -8.19 -9.00
C ARG A 801 -36.76 -8.74 -9.99
N ILE A 802 -36.82 -8.18 -11.19
CA ILE A 802 -37.73 -8.61 -12.25
C ILE A 802 -36.90 -8.91 -13.49
N ASN A 803 -37.07 -10.11 -14.04
CA ASN A 803 -36.47 -10.51 -15.30
C ASN A 803 -37.53 -10.36 -16.41
N PHE A 804 -37.22 -9.58 -17.43
CA PHE A 804 -38.06 -9.43 -18.63
C PHE A 804 -37.79 -10.54 -19.65
N THR A 805 -36.62 -11.18 -19.57
CA THR A 805 -36.33 -12.45 -20.22
C THR A 805 -36.17 -13.53 -19.15
N PRO A 806 -37.08 -14.52 -19.06
CA PRO A 806 -36.98 -15.60 -18.10
C PRO A 806 -35.69 -16.41 -18.26
N THR A 807 -35.06 -16.69 -17.13
CA THR A 807 -33.83 -17.49 -16.98
C THR A 807 -34.08 -18.79 -16.23
N HIS A 808 -35.16 -18.86 -15.45
CA HIS A 808 -35.59 -20.03 -14.71
C HIS A 808 -37.09 -20.28 -14.95
N HIS A 809 -37.50 -21.52 -14.81
CA HIS A 809 -38.91 -21.90 -14.80
C HIS A 809 -39.62 -21.25 -13.60
N GLN A 810 -40.87 -20.86 -13.81
CA GLN A 810 -41.73 -20.28 -12.76
C GLN A 810 -41.23 -18.98 -12.13
N GLN A 811 -40.31 -18.25 -12.78
CA GLN A 811 -39.94 -16.90 -12.35
C GLN A 811 -41.15 -15.98 -12.37
N ALA A 812 -41.37 -15.26 -11.27
CA ALA A 812 -42.48 -14.34 -11.15
C ALA A 812 -42.25 -13.12 -12.03
N ASP A 813 -43.22 -12.82 -12.91
CA ASP A 813 -43.21 -11.60 -13.70
C ASP A 813 -43.64 -10.38 -12.87
N MET A 814 -43.45 -9.19 -13.46
CA MET A 814 -43.83 -7.92 -12.84
C MET A 814 -45.31 -7.86 -12.47
N GLY A 815 -46.19 -8.42 -13.30
CA GLY A 815 -47.63 -8.39 -13.09
C GLY A 815 -48.06 -9.24 -11.89
N LEU A 816 -47.46 -10.42 -11.71
CA LEU A 816 -47.70 -11.30 -10.56
C LEU A 816 -47.20 -10.67 -9.26
N ILE A 817 -45.96 -10.19 -9.25
CA ILE A 817 -45.38 -9.51 -8.08
C ILE A 817 -46.22 -8.26 -7.72
N SER A 818 -46.56 -7.43 -8.71
CA SER A 818 -47.36 -6.22 -8.48
C SER A 818 -48.75 -6.54 -7.94
N ARG A 819 -49.49 -7.49 -8.53
CA ARG A 819 -50.82 -7.88 -8.03
C ARG A 819 -50.76 -8.42 -6.62
N SER A 820 -49.74 -9.21 -6.29
CA SER A 820 -49.59 -9.81 -4.96
C SER A 820 -49.23 -8.75 -3.91
N LEU A 821 -48.34 -7.81 -4.23
CA LEU A 821 -47.97 -6.72 -3.32
C LEU A 821 -49.07 -5.65 -3.18
N THR A 822 -49.83 -5.35 -4.23
CA THR A 822 -50.97 -4.41 -4.16
C THR A 822 -52.08 -4.90 -3.26
N ARG A 823 -52.37 -6.21 -3.25
CA ARG A 823 -53.30 -6.81 -2.27
C ARG A 823 -52.83 -6.66 -0.81
N ARG A 824 -51.57 -6.26 -0.59
CA ARG A 824 -50.91 -6.09 0.71
C ARG A 824 -50.51 -4.63 0.99
N GLY A 825 -51.15 -3.67 0.30
CA GLY A 825 -50.98 -2.25 0.59
C GLY A 825 -49.69 -1.63 0.06
N PHE A 826 -49.13 -2.18 -1.02
CA PHE A 826 -47.98 -1.60 -1.73
C PHE A 826 -48.37 -1.12 -3.14
N SER A 827 -47.73 -0.04 -3.56
CA SER A 827 -47.80 0.52 -4.91
C SER A 827 -46.44 0.42 -5.59
N PHE A 828 -46.43 0.06 -6.87
CA PHE A 828 -45.21 0.15 -7.67
C PHE A 828 -44.79 1.61 -7.80
N TYR A 829 -43.54 1.91 -7.47
CA TYR A 829 -43.00 3.27 -7.53
C TYR A 829 -42.15 3.49 -8.77
N ARG A 830 -41.06 2.72 -8.92
CA ARG A 830 -40.15 2.85 -10.07
C ARG A 830 -39.33 1.59 -10.29
N LEU A 831 -38.76 1.49 -11.49
CA LEU A 831 -37.62 0.61 -11.74
C LEU A 831 -36.31 1.31 -11.34
N ASN A 832 -35.41 0.52 -10.80
CA ASN A 832 -34.05 0.90 -10.50
C ASN A 832 -33.07 -0.12 -11.09
N ARG A 833 -31.80 0.27 -11.26
CA ARG A 833 -30.74 -0.60 -11.80
C ARG A 833 -31.16 -1.36 -13.07
N LEU A 834 -31.69 -0.63 -14.05
CA LEU A 834 -32.07 -1.17 -15.37
C LEU A 834 -30.86 -1.84 -16.02
N GLN A 835 -30.96 -3.13 -16.33
CA GLN A 835 -29.92 -3.89 -17.01
C GLN A 835 -30.35 -4.20 -18.44
N HIS A 836 -29.60 -3.69 -19.40
CA HIS A 836 -29.85 -3.88 -20.82
C HIS A 836 -28.78 -4.79 -21.43
N THR A 837 -29.18 -5.60 -22.41
CA THR A 837 -28.31 -6.28 -23.37
C THR A 837 -28.51 -5.63 -24.74
N SER A 838 -27.49 -5.59 -25.58
CA SER A 838 -27.61 -5.10 -26.96
C SER A 838 -26.96 -6.11 -27.90
N PRO A 839 -27.60 -6.41 -29.05
CA PRO A 839 -27.00 -7.26 -30.07
C PRO A 839 -25.92 -6.53 -30.89
N LEU A 840 -25.74 -5.21 -30.73
CA LEU A 840 -24.68 -4.48 -31.40
C LEU A 840 -23.30 -4.76 -30.74
N PRO A 841 -22.22 -4.84 -31.54
CA PRO A 841 -20.86 -4.92 -31.01
C PRO A 841 -20.57 -3.70 -30.12
N GLN A 842 -20.02 -3.92 -28.93
CA GLN A 842 -19.80 -2.84 -27.97
C GLN A 842 -18.72 -1.85 -28.48
N GLY A 843 -19.11 -0.60 -28.77
CA GLY A 843 -18.17 0.45 -29.22
C GLY A 843 -18.78 1.81 -29.60
N GLU A 844 -20.09 1.90 -29.89
CA GLU A 844 -20.72 3.18 -30.29
C GLU A 844 -21.36 3.95 -29.11
N ASN A 845 -21.38 5.28 -29.26
CA ASN A 845 -21.73 6.28 -28.24
C ASN A 845 -23.23 6.21 -27.83
N PRO A 846 -23.58 5.98 -26.55
CA PRO A 846 -24.96 5.62 -26.14
C PRO A 846 -25.99 6.76 -26.22
N VAL A 847 -25.61 8.00 -26.55
CA VAL A 847 -26.58 9.12 -26.62
C VAL A 847 -27.37 9.13 -27.93
N GLN A 848 -26.91 8.43 -28.96
CA GLN A 848 -27.58 8.35 -30.26
C GLN A 848 -27.46 6.93 -30.81
N LEU A 849 -28.46 6.07 -30.54
CA LEU A 849 -29.03 5.00 -31.41
C LEU A 849 -29.81 3.95 -30.58
N ARG A 850 -30.93 3.46 -31.14
CA ARG A 850 -32.19 3.19 -30.42
C ARG A 850 -32.60 1.70 -30.27
N ALA A 851 -31.69 0.74 -30.02
CA ALA A 851 -32.10 -0.63 -29.69
C ALA A 851 -31.23 -1.31 -28.63
N SER A 852 -31.77 -1.41 -27.42
CA SER A 852 -31.23 -2.24 -26.33
C SER A 852 -32.37 -3.06 -25.71
N HIS A 853 -32.14 -4.33 -25.45
CA HIS A 853 -33.08 -5.24 -24.83
C HIS A 853 -32.93 -5.18 -23.30
N LEU A 854 -33.92 -4.62 -22.62
CA LEU A 854 -33.96 -4.62 -21.16
C LEU A 854 -34.14 -6.07 -20.65
N VAL A 855 -33.19 -6.57 -19.87
CA VAL A 855 -33.17 -7.97 -19.40
C VAL A 855 -33.69 -8.11 -17.99
N CYS A 856 -33.28 -7.23 -17.08
CA CYS A 856 -33.83 -7.20 -15.73
C CYS A 856 -33.75 -5.80 -15.12
N ALA A 857 -34.50 -5.61 -14.05
CA ALA A 857 -34.49 -4.39 -13.25
C ALA A 857 -34.89 -4.73 -11.81
N ASP A 858 -34.58 -3.85 -10.87
CA ASP A 858 -35.15 -3.94 -9.53
C ASP A 858 -36.38 -3.05 -9.45
N ALA A 859 -37.55 -3.65 -9.23
CA ALA A 859 -38.80 -2.94 -9.01
C ALA A 859 -38.92 -2.56 -7.54
N LEU A 860 -39.11 -1.26 -7.29
CA LEU A 860 -39.32 -0.71 -5.95
C LEU A 860 -40.81 -0.55 -5.70
N PHE A 861 -41.28 -1.11 -4.59
CA PHE A 861 -42.66 -1.02 -4.13
C PHE A 861 -42.72 -0.29 -2.79
N LEU A 862 -43.44 0.83 -2.77
CA LEU A 862 -43.65 1.66 -1.59
C LEU A 862 -45.06 1.42 -1.03
N PRO A 863 -45.33 1.72 0.25
CA PRO A 863 -46.68 1.76 0.79
C PRO A 863 -47.61 2.57 -0.13
N ASP A 864 -48.83 2.08 -0.35
CA ASP A 864 -49.83 2.86 -1.08
C ASP A 864 -50.25 4.12 -0.29
N ALA A 865 -51.09 4.98 -0.87
CA ALA A 865 -51.47 6.23 -0.23
C ALA A 865 -52.14 6.04 1.14
N ALA A 866 -52.96 5.01 1.31
CA ALA A 866 -53.66 4.73 2.57
C ALA A 866 -52.65 4.29 3.66
N ARG A 867 -51.73 3.40 3.29
CA ARG A 867 -50.70 2.90 4.21
C ARG A 867 -49.64 3.97 4.50
N MET A 868 -49.23 4.74 3.50
CA MET A 868 -48.30 5.88 3.64
C MET A 868 -48.84 6.93 4.63
N ALA A 869 -50.15 7.16 4.66
CA ALA A 869 -50.80 8.05 5.62
C ALA A 869 -50.73 7.53 7.06
N SER A 870 -50.75 6.20 7.24
CA SER A 870 -50.70 5.53 8.56
C SER A 870 -49.30 5.31 9.13
N LEU A 871 -48.23 5.62 8.38
CA LEU A 871 -46.85 5.44 8.87
C LEU A 871 -46.55 6.38 10.06
N SER A 872 -45.93 5.83 11.10
CA SER A 872 -45.37 6.60 12.21
C SER A 872 -44.21 7.48 11.77
N ASP A 873 -43.88 8.49 12.58
CA ASP A 873 -42.76 9.39 12.30
C ASP A 873 -41.45 8.65 12.12
N ASN A 874 -41.21 7.65 12.96
CA ASN A 874 -40.02 6.81 12.89
C ASN A 874 -39.94 6.02 11.57
N GLN A 875 -41.07 5.45 11.13
CA GLN A 875 -41.15 4.71 9.86
C GLN A 875 -40.95 5.63 8.66
N ARG A 876 -41.50 6.85 8.69
CA ARG A 876 -41.27 7.86 7.64
C ARG A 876 -39.80 8.25 7.54
N LEU A 877 -39.12 8.44 8.66
CA LEU A 877 -37.67 8.74 8.69
C LEU A 877 -36.81 7.57 8.20
N LYS A 878 -37.11 6.34 8.63
CA LYS A 878 -36.42 5.14 8.12
C LYS A 878 -36.61 4.98 6.61
N LEU A 879 -37.84 5.14 6.11
CA LEU A 879 -38.12 5.06 4.67
C LEU A 879 -37.41 6.17 3.89
N ALA A 880 -37.44 7.41 4.39
CA ALA A 880 -36.72 8.53 3.78
C ALA A 880 -35.20 8.29 3.74
N PHE A 881 -34.63 7.73 4.81
CA PHE A 881 -33.21 7.37 4.85
C PHE A 881 -32.86 6.27 3.83
N ILE A 882 -33.67 5.21 3.73
CA ILE A 882 -33.45 4.15 2.74
C ILE A 882 -33.49 4.74 1.32
N LEU A 883 -34.50 5.55 1.01
CA LEU A 883 -34.67 6.19 -0.29
C LEU A 883 -33.51 7.12 -0.64
N HIS A 884 -33.05 7.94 0.30
CA HIS A 884 -31.89 8.82 0.14
C HIS A 884 -30.60 8.01 -0.04
N THR A 885 -30.25 7.19 0.94
CA THR A 885 -28.93 6.59 1.10
C THR A 885 -28.69 5.43 0.13
N VAL A 886 -29.73 4.62 -0.14
CA VAL A 886 -29.60 3.43 -0.99
C VAL A 886 -29.88 3.78 -2.45
N TYR A 887 -30.91 4.59 -2.71
CA TYR A 887 -31.46 4.77 -4.06
C TYR A 887 -31.26 6.18 -4.64
N GLY A 888 -30.73 7.14 -3.89
CA GLY A 888 -30.58 8.53 -4.35
C GLY A 888 -31.92 9.22 -4.67
N VAL A 889 -33.01 8.77 -4.04
CA VAL A 889 -34.37 9.28 -4.25
C VAL A 889 -34.62 10.43 -3.28
N HIS A 890 -34.29 11.64 -3.72
CA HIS A 890 -34.36 12.84 -2.88
C HIS A 890 -35.75 13.46 -2.82
N ASP A 891 -36.55 13.33 -3.87
CA ASP A 891 -37.91 13.88 -4.01
C ASP A 891 -38.89 13.23 -3.02
N MET A 892 -39.00 11.89 -3.04
CA MET A 892 -39.88 11.16 -2.11
C MET A 892 -39.37 11.25 -0.67
N ALA A 893 -38.05 11.22 -0.44
CA ALA A 893 -37.48 11.46 0.88
C ALA A 893 -37.84 12.86 1.41
N THR A 894 -37.81 13.89 0.55
CA THR A 894 -38.25 15.24 0.91
C THR A 894 -39.73 15.27 1.27
N GLN A 895 -40.59 14.58 0.51
CA GLN A 895 -42.03 14.50 0.79
C GLN A 895 -42.30 13.80 2.13
N LEU A 896 -41.60 12.70 2.43
CA LEU A 896 -41.71 11.98 3.69
C LEU A 896 -41.28 12.83 4.87
N ILE A 897 -40.19 13.58 4.75
CA ILE A 897 -39.70 14.49 5.80
C ILE A 897 -40.63 15.70 5.96
N ALA A 898 -41.17 16.25 4.86
CA ALA A 898 -42.12 17.37 4.90
C ALA A 898 -43.44 17.01 5.57
N ALA A 899 -43.85 15.74 5.51
CA ALA A 899 -45.01 15.24 6.25
C ALA A 899 -44.77 15.16 7.77
N LEU A 900 -43.52 15.24 8.23
CA LEU A 900 -43.15 15.28 9.65
C LEU A 900 -43.06 16.74 10.14
N ASP A 901 -42.20 17.52 9.48
CA ASP A 901 -41.89 18.89 9.87
C ASP A 901 -41.37 19.68 8.66
N GLY A 902 -41.99 20.83 8.38
CA GLY A 902 -41.64 21.68 7.25
C GLY A 902 -40.25 22.33 7.38
N GLY A 903 -39.80 22.63 8.60
CA GLY A 903 -38.47 23.17 8.88
C GLY A 903 -37.37 22.11 8.69
N LEU A 904 -37.61 20.88 9.13
CA LEU A 904 -36.73 19.73 8.92
C LEU A 904 -36.59 19.39 7.43
N ALA A 905 -37.68 19.48 6.67
CA ALA A 905 -37.65 19.29 5.22
C ALA A 905 -36.81 20.37 4.52
N GLU A 906 -36.88 21.62 4.98
CA GLU A 906 -36.07 22.70 4.44
C GLU A 906 -34.58 22.53 4.77
N GLN A 907 -34.25 22.06 5.98
CA GLN A 907 -32.88 21.67 6.34
C GLN A 907 -32.37 20.51 5.47
N TYR A 908 -33.20 19.50 5.21
CA TYR A 908 -32.85 18.37 4.33
C TYR A 908 -32.60 18.82 2.89
N ARG A 909 -33.43 19.74 2.35
CA ARG A 909 -33.22 20.30 1.00
C ARG A 909 -31.88 21.04 0.91
N LYS A 910 -31.56 21.87 1.90
CA LYS A 910 -30.26 22.57 1.97
C LYS A 910 -29.10 21.59 2.05
N TYR A 911 -29.24 20.54 2.85
CA TYR A 911 -28.25 19.44 2.93
C TYR A 911 -28.02 18.76 1.57
N CYS A 912 -29.08 18.50 0.80
CA CYS A 912 -28.96 17.92 -0.54
C CYS A 912 -28.30 18.90 -1.54
N GLN A 913 -28.44 20.21 -1.35
CA GLN A 913 -27.83 21.24 -2.21
C GLN A 913 -26.34 21.48 -1.92
N GLY A 914 -25.91 21.39 -0.65
CA GLY A 914 -24.51 21.55 -0.24
C GLY A 914 -23.60 20.33 -0.51
N SER A 915 -24.19 19.19 -0.89
CA SER A 915 -23.48 17.91 -1.08
C SER A 915 -23.13 17.59 -2.55
N SER A 916 -23.22 18.57 -3.46
CA SER A 916 -22.97 18.34 -4.89
C SER A 916 -21.50 18.58 -5.26
N PRO A 917 -20.77 17.63 -5.88
CA PRO A 917 -19.52 17.94 -6.56
C PRO A 917 -19.83 18.91 -7.70
N ALA A 918 -19.00 19.96 -7.85
CA ALA A 918 -19.18 21.00 -8.86
C ALA A 918 -19.54 20.42 -10.24
N GLN A 919 -20.76 20.65 -10.70
CA GLN A 919 -21.08 20.59 -12.12
C GLN A 919 -20.50 21.83 -12.79
N PRO A 920 -19.82 21.73 -13.95
CA PRO A 920 -19.49 22.89 -14.74
C PRO A 920 -20.80 23.57 -15.18
N ALA A 921 -20.84 24.88 -15.00
CA ALA A 921 -22.01 25.72 -15.30
C ALA A 921 -22.51 25.50 -16.75
N PRO A 922 -23.83 25.51 -16.98
CA PRO A 922 -24.36 25.53 -18.34
C PRO A 922 -23.99 26.87 -18.98
N THR A 923 -23.10 26.84 -19.97
CA THR A 923 -22.88 27.98 -20.86
C THR A 923 -24.18 28.25 -21.62
N SER A 924 -24.86 29.33 -21.22
CA SER A 924 -25.92 29.97 -21.99
C SER A 924 -25.35 30.56 -23.28
N GLY A 925 -25.33 29.77 -24.34
CA GLY A 925 -25.10 30.23 -25.71
C GLY A 925 -26.39 30.14 -26.50
N ARG A 926 -26.97 31.29 -26.83
CA ARG A 926 -28.11 31.41 -27.74
C ARG A 926 -27.83 30.64 -29.03
N ILE A 927 -28.80 29.82 -29.43
CA ILE A 927 -28.90 29.28 -30.78
C ILE A 927 -29.27 30.45 -31.69
N GLU A 928 -28.29 31.01 -32.39
CA GLU A 928 -28.55 31.77 -33.62
C GLU A 928 -28.33 30.83 -34.81
N ALA A 929 -29.39 30.70 -35.60
CA ALA A 929 -29.39 29.94 -36.84
C ALA A 929 -28.41 30.57 -37.83
N VAL A 930 -27.40 29.79 -38.25
CA VAL A 930 -26.66 30.08 -39.48
C VAL A 930 -26.87 28.91 -40.44
N ALA A 931 -27.38 29.29 -41.60
CA ALA A 931 -27.92 28.45 -42.64
C ALA A 931 -26.93 27.44 -43.21
N ALA A 932 -27.48 26.33 -43.68
CA ALA A 932 -26.84 25.35 -44.53
C ALA A 932 -26.08 26.01 -45.69
N ARG A 933 -24.81 25.64 -45.85
CA ARG A 933 -24.15 25.63 -47.15
C ARG A 933 -23.50 24.27 -47.36
N ASN A 934 -24.00 23.60 -48.38
CA ASN A 934 -23.36 22.50 -49.08
C ASN A 934 -21.98 22.96 -49.56
N ASP A 935 -20.95 22.15 -49.32
CA ASP A 935 -19.84 22.00 -50.26
C ASP A 935 -19.27 20.58 -50.13
N GLU A 936 -19.07 19.97 -51.29
CA GLU A 936 -18.62 18.59 -51.51
C GLU A 936 -17.22 18.29 -50.95
N PRO A 937 -16.89 17.01 -50.69
CA PRO A 937 -15.62 16.62 -50.11
C PRO A 937 -14.48 16.69 -51.14
N GLN A 938 -13.49 17.56 -50.92
CA GLN A 938 -12.20 17.46 -51.61
C GLN A 938 -11.27 16.43 -50.95
N PRO A 939 -10.43 15.72 -51.73
CA PRO A 939 -9.58 14.65 -51.25
C PRO A 939 -8.20 15.16 -50.81
N SER A 940 -7.70 14.68 -49.67
CA SER A 940 -6.35 14.13 -49.50
C SER A 940 -5.84 14.21 -48.05
N ALA A 941 -5.44 13.07 -47.52
CA ALA A 941 -4.18 12.92 -46.81
C ALA A 941 -3.76 11.46 -46.95
N THR A 942 -2.72 11.25 -47.73
CA THR A 942 -2.05 9.98 -48.03
C THR A 942 -1.75 9.22 -46.73
N GLN A 943 -2.30 8.01 -46.58
CA GLN A 943 -1.93 7.11 -45.48
C GLN A 943 -0.44 6.79 -45.61
N ALA A 944 0.35 7.21 -44.63
CA ALA A 944 1.75 6.82 -44.52
C ALA A 944 1.83 5.28 -44.41
N LEU A 945 2.58 4.63 -45.30
CA LEU A 945 2.86 3.20 -45.26
C LEU A 945 3.55 2.84 -43.94
N MET A 946 3.05 1.82 -43.24
CA MET A 946 3.66 1.29 -42.02
C MET A 946 5.09 0.84 -42.29
N GLN A 947 6.05 1.30 -41.48
CA GLN A 947 7.43 0.82 -41.52
C GLN A 947 7.52 -0.59 -40.95
N GLU A 948 8.49 -1.39 -41.43
CA GLU A 948 8.69 -2.76 -40.96
C GLU A 948 8.92 -2.82 -39.43
N PRO A 949 8.09 -3.58 -38.68
CA PRO A 949 8.26 -3.78 -37.25
C PRO A 949 9.66 -4.30 -36.88
N GLN A 950 10.36 -3.59 -36.00
CA GLN A 950 11.67 -4.01 -35.49
C GLN A 950 11.53 -4.90 -34.26
N VAL A 951 12.46 -5.85 -34.09
CA VAL A 951 12.55 -6.68 -32.88
C VAL A 951 13.06 -5.83 -31.73
N THR A 952 12.31 -5.77 -30.63
CA THR A 952 12.61 -4.97 -29.43
C THR A 952 13.25 -5.78 -28.31
N PHE A 953 13.47 -7.09 -28.53
CA PHE A 953 14.17 -7.95 -27.60
C PHE A 953 15.67 -7.67 -27.57
N PRO A 954 16.32 -7.77 -26.39
CA PRO A 954 17.77 -7.93 -26.30
C PRO A 954 18.27 -9.07 -27.20
N GLU A 955 19.51 -9.00 -27.72
CA GLU A 955 20.01 -9.95 -28.71
C GLU A 955 19.98 -11.42 -28.23
N ASP A 956 20.29 -11.65 -26.95
CA ASP A 956 20.24 -12.97 -26.31
C ASP A 956 18.81 -13.52 -26.23
N VAL A 957 17.85 -12.68 -25.82
CA VAL A 957 16.42 -13.02 -25.80
C VAL A 957 15.89 -13.26 -27.22
N ALA A 958 16.25 -12.40 -28.18
CA ALA A 958 15.86 -12.54 -29.58
C ALA A 958 16.41 -13.84 -30.20
N ALA A 959 17.68 -14.16 -29.93
CA ALA A 959 18.31 -15.40 -30.36
C ALA A 959 17.64 -16.63 -29.74
N TYR A 960 17.25 -16.54 -28.47
CA TYR A 960 16.56 -17.62 -27.77
C TYR A 960 15.12 -17.82 -28.28
N VAL A 961 14.33 -16.75 -28.44
CA VAL A 961 13.00 -16.82 -29.07
C VAL A 961 13.10 -17.42 -30.45
N LYS A 962 14.08 -16.99 -31.27
CA LYS A 962 14.35 -17.57 -32.59
C LYS A 962 14.66 -19.06 -32.52
N LYS A 963 15.46 -19.50 -31.55
CA LYS A 963 15.77 -20.93 -31.32
C LYS A 963 14.51 -21.72 -30.97
N ILE A 964 13.68 -21.24 -30.04
CA ILE A 964 12.44 -21.92 -29.65
C ILE A 964 11.42 -21.94 -30.80
N TYR A 965 11.26 -20.83 -31.53
CA TYR A 965 10.38 -20.75 -32.71
C TYR A 965 10.81 -21.70 -33.83
N SER A 966 12.11 -21.94 -33.99
CA SER A 966 12.60 -22.91 -34.97
C SER A 966 12.09 -24.33 -34.70
N GLN A 967 11.86 -24.66 -33.42
CA GLN A 967 11.42 -25.97 -32.94
C GLN A 967 9.88 -26.11 -32.85
N ALA A 968 9.14 -24.99 -32.89
CA ALA A 968 7.69 -24.96 -32.82
C ALA A 968 7.03 -24.95 -34.21
N SER A 969 5.89 -25.62 -34.37
CA SER A 969 5.07 -25.55 -35.58
C SER A 969 3.90 -24.57 -35.40
N VAL A 970 3.35 -24.47 -34.20
CA VAL A 970 2.25 -23.56 -33.84
C VAL A 970 2.71 -22.59 -32.75
N ILE A 971 2.58 -21.29 -33.01
CA ILE A 971 3.07 -20.19 -32.16
C ILE A 971 1.89 -19.26 -31.84
N LEU A 972 1.65 -19.03 -30.55
CA LEU A 972 0.74 -18.01 -30.08
C LEU A 972 1.55 -16.87 -29.45
N GLU A 973 1.30 -15.64 -29.87
CA GLU A 973 1.87 -14.45 -29.24
C GLU A 973 0.76 -13.62 -28.61
N TYR A 974 0.97 -13.18 -27.38
CA TYR A 974 0.23 -12.05 -26.83
C TYR A 974 1.09 -10.82 -27.02
N GLY A 975 0.64 -9.88 -27.85
CA GLY A 975 1.44 -8.77 -28.40
C GLY A 975 1.83 -9.03 -29.86
N SER A 976 1.89 -7.97 -30.67
CA SER A 976 2.29 -8.06 -32.08
C SER A 976 3.38 -7.04 -32.43
N GLY A 977 4.43 -7.46 -33.13
CA GLY A 977 5.56 -6.59 -33.46
C GLY A 977 6.71 -7.32 -34.17
N GLY A 978 7.96 -6.95 -33.85
CA GLY A 978 9.12 -7.59 -34.49
C GLY A 978 9.28 -9.08 -34.17
N SER A 979 8.86 -9.53 -32.98
CA SER A 979 8.84 -10.94 -32.58
C SER A 979 7.96 -11.80 -33.51
N THR A 980 6.82 -11.26 -33.93
CA THR A 980 5.95 -11.88 -34.93
C THR A 980 6.67 -12.10 -36.27
N LEU A 981 7.56 -11.19 -36.67
CA LEU A 981 8.34 -11.33 -37.90
C LEU A 981 9.46 -12.37 -37.78
N ILE A 982 9.99 -12.61 -36.57
CA ILE A 982 10.95 -13.71 -36.34
C ILE A 982 10.31 -15.05 -36.75
N ALA A 983 9.05 -15.27 -36.34
CA ALA A 983 8.29 -16.45 -36.71
C ALA A 983 7.90 -16.45 -38.20
N ALA A 984 7.41 -15.31 -38.72
CA ALA A 984 6.95 -15.19 -40.10
C ALA A 984 8.04 -15.47 -41.15
N ARG A 985 9.30 -15.15 -40.82
CA ARG A 985 10.47 -15.39 -41.69
C ARG A 985 10.93 -16.86 -41.71
N MET A 986 10.32 -17.73 -40.91
CA MET A 986 10.56 -19.17 -40.95
C MET A 986 9.46 -19.86 -41.77
N PRO A 987 9.79 -20.87 -42.60
CA PRO A 987 8.77 -21.60 -43.34
C PRO A 987 7.94 -22.51 -42.42
N ASN A 988 6.71 -22.82 -42.84
CA ASN A 988 5.82 -23.80 -42.21
C ASN A 988 5.46 -23.50 -40.74
N LYS A 989 5.27 -22.22 -40.38
CA LYS A 989 4.80 -21.81 -39.05
C LYS A 989 3.34 -21.37 -39.12
N SER A 990 2.54 -21.83 -38.15
CA SER A 990 1.22 -21.24 -37.86
C SER A 990 1.40 -20.25 -36.72
N VAL A 991 1.16 -18.96 -36.97
CA VAL A 991 1.43 -17.87 -36.00
C VAL A 991 0.16 -17.07 -35.79
N ILE A 992 -0.28 -16.94 -34.55
CA ILE A 992 -1.40 -16.08 -34.15
C ILE A 992 -0.87 -15.07 -33.14
N SER A 993 -1.00 -13.78 -33.41
CA SER A 993 -0.56 -12.71 -32.50
C SER A 993 -1.76 -11.89 -32.04
N VAL A 994 -2.01 -11.85 -30.73
CA VAL A 994 -3.15 -11.15 -30.12
C VAL A 994 -2.77 -9.70 -29.83
N GLU A 995 -3.52 -8.76 -30.39
CA GLU A 995 -3.22 -7.33 -30.29
C GLU A 995 -4.43 -6.54 -29.79
N ASN A 996 -4.24 -5.58 -28.90
CA ASN A 996 -5.35 -4.78 -28.38
C ASN A 996 -5.53 -3.43 -29.10
N ASP A 997 -4.49 -2.93 -29.77
CA ASP A 997 -4.59 -1.73 -30.61
C ASP A 997 -5.12 -2.12 -31.99
N ALA A 998 -6.40 -1.83 -32.24
CA ALA A 998 -7.07 -2.18 -33.49
C ALA A 998 -6.45 -1.50 -34.73
N ARG A 999 -5.83 -0.32 -34.55
CA ARG A 999 -5.16 0.36 -35.65
C ARG A 999 -3.84 -0.33 -35.96
N TRP A 1000 -3.01 -0.59 -34.94
CA TRP A 1000 -1.76 -1.34 -35.10
C TRP A 1000 -1.99 -2.72 -35.70
N ALA A 1001 -2.99 -3.46 -35.20
CA ALA A 1001 -3.35 -4.78 -35.71
C ALA A 1001 -3.71 -4.75 -37.20
N LYS A 1002 -4.51 -3.75 -37.61
CA LYS A 1002 -4.92 -3.57 -39.00
C LYS A 1002 -3.74 -3.19 -39.90
N ASP A 1003 -2.92 -2.24 -39.46
CA ASP A 1003 -1.75 -1.77 -40.19
C ASP A 1003 -0.73 -2.92 -40.36
N MET A 1004 -0.49 -3.70 -39.30
CA MET A 1004 0.41 -4.85 -39.32
C MET A 1004 -0.10 -5.99 -40.19
N GLN A 1005 -1.41 -6.32 -40.12
CA GLN A 1005 -2.01 -7.34 -40.99
C GLN A 1005 -1.94 -6.92 -42.46
N ALA A 1006 -2.17 -5.64 -42.77
CA ALA A 1006 -2.05 -5.10 -44.12
C ALA A 1006 -0.59 -5.11 -44.62
N TRP A 1007 0.37 -4.81 -43.74
CA TRP A 1007 1.79 -4.92 -44.06
C TRP A 1007 2.21 -6.36 -44.37
N ILE A 1008 1.83 -7.33 -43.51
CA ILE A 1008 2.10 -8.77 -43.69
C ILE A 1008 1.50 -9.29 -45.00
N ALA A 1009 0.29 -8.84 -45.37
CA ALA A 1009 -0.36 -9.25 -46.61
C ALA A 1009 0.42 -8.87 -47.88
N ASN A 1010 1.22 -7.81 -47.80
CA ASN A 1010 2.02 -7.26 -48.90
C ASN A 1010 3.51 -7.63 -48.80
N ALA A 1011 3.96 -8.24 -47.70
CA ALA A 1011 5.33 -8.68 -47.50
C ALA A 1011 5.56 -10.11 -48.03
N ASP A 1012 6.73 -10.37 -48.61
CA ASP A 1012 7.14 -11.73 -49.03
C ASP A 1012 7.67 -12.51 -47.84
N LEU A 1013 6.76 -13.17 -47.11
CA LEU A 1013 7.05 -13.91 -45.88
C LEU A 1013 6.75 -15.41 -46.07
N PRO A 1014 7.69 -16.31 -45.69
CA PRO A 1014 7.51 -17.77 -45.76
C PRO A 1014 6.31 -18.31 -44.96
N SER A 1015 5.95 -17.65 -43.86
CA SER A 1015 4.74 -17.93 -43.09
C SER A 1015 3.91 -16.64 -42.96
N ARG A 1016 2.58 -16.77 -42.92
CA ARG A 1016 1.65 -15.63 -42.84
C ARG A 1016 0.96 -15.59 -41.47
N PRO A 1017 1.46 -14.80 -40.50
CA PRO A 1017 0.81 -14.63 -39.21
C PRO A 1017 -0.58 -14.02 -39.33
N LEU A 1018 -1.46 -14.45 -38.44
CA LEU A 1018 -2.75 -13.82 -38.19
C LEU A 1018 -2.62 -12.88 -36.99
N ILE A 1019 -2.80 -11.59 -37.22
CA ILE A 1019 -2.91 -10.58 -36.16
C ILE A 1019 -4.36 -10.52 -35.73
N TYR A 1020 -4.65 -10.99 -34.52
CA TYR A 1020 -5.98 -11.12 -33.98
C TYR A 1020 -6.32 -9.95 -33.04
N PRO A 1021 -7.12 -8.96 -33.49
CA PRO A 1021 -7.44 -7.79 -32.68
C PRO A 1021 -8.46 -8.11 -31.58
N VAL A 1022 -8.15 -7.74 -30.34
CA VAL A 1022 -9.04 -7.85 -29.18
C VAL A 1022 -9.24 -6.48 -28.51
N ASP A 1023 -10.42 -5.91 -28.69
CA ASP A 1023 -10.79 -4.63 -28.10
C ASP A 1023 -11.12 -4.79 -26.60
N VAL A 1024 -10.22 -4.29 -25.77
CA VAL A 1024 -10.34 -4.18 -24.31
C VAL A 1024 -10.78 -2.78 -23.84
N GLY A 1025 -11.14 -1.88 -24.75
CA GLY A 1025 -11.52 -0.49 -24.47
C GLY A 1025 -10.33 0.47 -24.33
N GLU A 1026 -10.62 1.73 -23.96
CA GLU A 1026 -9.58 2.74 -23.73
C GLU A 1026 -8.67 2.35 -22.55
N THR A 1027 -7.37 2.29 -22.84
CA THR A 1027 -6.35 1.98 -21.85
C THR A 1027 -5.48 3.19 -21.50
N GLY A 1028 -5.13 3.36 -20.23
CA GLY A 1028 -4.14 4.32 -19.73
C GLY A 1028 -2.70 3.79 -19.83
N LYS A 1029 -1.77 4.34 -19.03
CA LYS A 1029 -0.38 3.82 -18.93
C LYS A 1029 -0.39 2.31 -18.62
N TRP A 1030 0.50 1.55 -19.26
CA TRP A 1030 0.63 0.08 -19.11
C TRP A 1030 -0.64 -0.70 -19.46
N ALA A 1031 -1.47 -0.13 -20.32
CA ALA A 1031 -2.71 -0.72 -20.79
C ALA A 1031 -3.80 -0.90 -19.71
N ARG A 1032 -3.69 -0.29 -18.52
CA ARG A 1032 -4.77 -0.35 -17.52
C ARG A 1032 -6.06 0.24 -18.11
N PRO A 1033 -7.19 -0.48 -18.07
CA PRO A 1033 -8.48 0.08 -18.42
C PRO A 1033 -8.72 1.43 -17.72
N LYS A 1034 -9.04 2.48 -18.48
CA LYS A 1034 -9.24 3.83 -17.90
C LYS A 1034 -10.51 3.94 -17.05
N ASN A 1035 -11.43 2.98 -17.19
CA ASN A 1035 -12.69 2.97 -16.47
C ASN A 1035 -13.21 1.54 -16.27
N ALA A 1036 -14.16 1.39 -15.35
CA ALA A 1036 -14.78 0.10 -15.01
C ALA A 1036 -15.45 -0.62 -16.21
N ARG A 1037 -15.83 0.12 -17.26
CA ARG A 1037 -16.42 -0.46 -18.48
C ARG A 1037 -15.36 -1.17 -19.33
N ALA A 1038 -14.16 -0.61 -19.44
CA ALA A 1038 -13.03 -1.24 -20.10
C ALA A 1038 -12.53 -2.47 -19.31
N TRP A 1039 -12.60 -2.45 -17.97
CA TRP A 1039 -12.26 -3.63 -17.14
C TRP A 1039 -13.11 -4.86 -17.44
N LYS A 1040 -14.40 -4.69 -17.73
CA LYS A 1040 -15.30 -5.81 -18.08
C LYS A 1040 -14.84 -6.59 -19.33
N ARG A 1041 -14.07 -5.97 -20.21
CA ARG A 1041 -13.57 -6.59 -21.46
C ARG A 1041 -12.15 -7.11 -21.32
N PHE A 1042 -11.49 -6.89 -20.19
CA PHE A 1042 -10.09 -7.21 -19.99
C PHE A 1042 -9.77 -8.70 -20.13
N HIS A 1043 -10.59 -9.55 -19.52
CA HIS A 1043 -10.45 -11.01 -19.59
C HIS A 1043 -10.48 -11.55 -21.03
N THR A 1044 -11.09 -10.81 -21.98
CA THR A 1044 -11.18 -11.25 -23.37
C THR A 1044 -9.84 -11.23 -24.10
N TYR A 1045 -8.89 -10.38 -23.71
CA TYR A 1045 -7.57 -10.34 -24.34
C TYR A 1045 -6.83 -11.67 -24.25
N PRO A 1046 -6.64 -12.27 -23.06
CA PRO A 1046 -6.00 -13.56 -22.96
C PRO A 1046 -6.91 -14.72 -23.41
N LEU A 1047 -8.23 -14.64 -23.25
CA LEU A 1047 -9.12 -15.79 -23.45
C LEU A 1047 -9.66 -15.95 -24.88
N LYS A 1048 -10.04 -14.87 -25.55
CA LYS A 1048 -10.89 -14.93 -26.74
C LYS A 1048 -10.28 -15.72 -27.89
N VAL A 1049 -8.96 -15.60 -28.08
CA VAL A 1049 -8.23 -16.30 -29.14
C VAL A 1049 -8.34 -17.83 -29.04
N TRP A 1050 -8.44 -18.38 -27.81
CA TRP A 1050 -8.51 -19.83 -27.57
C TRP A 1050 -9.85 -20.44 -27.98
N ASP A 1051 -10.89 -19.62 -28.07
CA ASP A 1051 -12.26 -20.05 -28.38
C ASP A 1051 -12.62 -19.80 -29.87
N GLU A 1052 -11.66 -19.34 -30.69
CA GLU A 1052 -11.85 -19.11 -32.13
C GLU A 1052 -11.70 -20.39 -32.95
N ALA A 1053 -12.51 -20.53 -34.01
CA ALA A 1053 -12.53 -21.74 -34.84
C ALA A 1053 -11.21 -22.00 -35.60
N PHE A 1054 -10.38 -20.98 -35.79
CA PHE A 1054 -9.06 -21.09 -36.42
C PHE A 1054 -7.92 -21.39 -35.42
N PHE A 1055 -8.21 -21.39 -34.11
CA PHE A 1055 -7.20 -21.60 -33.09
C PHE A 1055 -6.63 -23.01 -33.16
N GLN A 1056 -5.31 -23.11 -33.09
CA GLN A 1056 -4.58 -24.37 -32.99
C GLN A 1056 -3.76 -24.33 -31.71
N GLU A 1057 -3.72 -25.47 -31.00
CA GLU A 1057 -2.99 -25.58 -29.74
C GLU A 1057 -1.48 -25.32 -29.94
N PRO A 1058 -0.93 -24.29 -29.28
CA PRO A 1058 0.44 -23.85 -29.53
C PRO A 1058 1.47 -24.84 -28.97
N ASP A 1059 2.62 -24.93 -29.65
CA ASP A 1059 3.82 -25.56 -29.09
C ASP A 1059 4.59 -24.57 -28.19
N VAL A 1060 4.49 -23.28 -28.53
CA VAL A 1060 5.05 -22.16 -27.76
C VAL A 1060 4.08 -20.99 -27.71
N ILE A 1061 3.99 -20.39 -26.53
CA ILE A 1061 3.29 -19.13 -26.28
C ILE A 1061 4.33 -18.08 -25.89
N LEU A 1062 4.36 -16.94 -26.57
CA LEU A 1062 5.14 -15.78 -26.17
C LEU A 1062 4.22 -14.73 -25.54
N ILE A 1063 4.52 -14.32 -24.31
CA ILE A 1063 3.82 -13.27 -23.58
C ILE A 1063 4.73 -12.03 -23.55
N ASP A 1064 4.62 -11.20 -24.59
CA ASP A 1064 5.43 -9.98 -24.80
C ASP A 1064 4.56 -8.69 -24.73
N GLY A 1065 3.25 -8.84 -24.92
CA GLY A 1065 2.24 -7.80 -24.92
C GLY A 1065 1.70 -7.45 -23.54
N ARG A 1066 0.42 -7.07 -23.49
CA ARG A 1066 -0.22 -6.57 -22.27
C ARG A 1066 -0.83 -7.71 -21.46
N PHE A 1067 -1.19 -7.43 -20.19
CA PHE A 1067 -1.99 -8.34 -19.35
C PHE A 1067 -1.34 -9.69 -19.06
N ARG A 1068 -0.01 -9.66 -18.88
CA ARG A 1068 0.86 -10.84 -18.91
C ARG A 1068 0.52 -11.93 -17.89
N ILE A 1069 0.10 -11.56 -16.67
CA ILE A 1069 -0.36 -12.53 -15.64
C ILE A 1069 -1.59 -13.29 -16.14
N ALA A 1070 -2.56 -12.58 -16.72
CA ALA A 1070 -3.79 -13.19 -17.21
C ALA A 1070 -3.53 -14.07 -18.44
N CYS A 1071 -2.62 -13.67 -19.33
CA CYS A 1071 -2.16 -14.50 -20.45
C CYS A 1071 -1.51 -15.81 -19.96
N PHE A 1072 -0.66 -15.72 -18.93
CA PHE A 1072 -0.03 -16.90 -18.34
C PHE A 1072 -1.05 -17.83 -17.67
N VAL A 1073 -1.98 -17.26 -16.91
CA VAL A 1073 -3.04 -18.03 -16.24
C VAL A 1073 -3.95 -18.70 -17.28
N THR A 1074 -4.27 -18.04 -18.40
CA THR A 1074 -5.01 -18.67 -19.49
C THR A 1074 -4.24 -19.86 -20.05
N ALA A 1075 -2.95 -19.69 -20.37
CA ALA A 1075 -2.11 -20.77 -20.88
C ALA A 1075 -2.08 -21.97 -19.91
N TYR A 1076 -1.93 -21.70 -18.60
CA TYR A 1076 -1.96 -22.72 -17.55
C TYR A 1076 -3.29 -23.47 -17.47
N LEU A 1077 -4.42 -22.75 -17.56
CA LEU A 1077 -5.74 -23.37 -17.45
C LEU A 1077 -6.19 -24.09 -18.72
N ARG A 1078 -5.75 -23.63 -19.90
CA ARG A 1078 -6.23 -24.12 -21.20
C ARG A 1078 -5.30 -25.11 -21.89
N ALA A 1079 -4.06 -25.29 -21.42
CA ALA A 1079 -3.12 -26.24 -22.02
C ALA A 1079 -3.70 -27.66 -22.10
N SER A 1080 -3.91 -28.16 -23.32
CA SER A 1080 -4.37 -29.54 -23.58
C SER A 1080 -3.23 -30.49 -24.00
N LYS A 1081 -2.05 -29.94 -24.31
CA LYS A 1081 -0.78 -30.67 -24.51
C LYS A 1081 0.37 -29.94 -23.79
N PRO A 1082 1.53 -30.59 -23.56
CA PRO A 1082 2.71 -29.89 -23.08
C PRO A 1082 3.15 -28.80 -24.05
N MET A 1083 3.46 -27.62 -23.53
CA MET A 1083 3.86 -26.44 -24.33
C MET A 1083 4.82 -25.55 -23.54
N ILE A 1084 5.54 -24.69 -24.26
CA ILE A 1084 6.48 -23.74 -23.66
C ILE A 1084 5.80 -22.38 -23.56
N VAL A 1085 5.79 -21.76 -22.38
CA VAL A 1085 5.48 -20.32 -22.27
C VAL A 1085 6.77 -19.54 -22.07
N LEU A 1086 7.00 -18.58 -22.97
CA LEU A 1086 8.04 -17.58 -22.88
C LEU A 1086 7.40 -16.29 -22.34
N PHE A 1087 7.73 -15.91 -21.13
CA PHE A 1087 7.18 -14.74 -20.45
C PHE A 1087 8.24 -13.62 -20.47
N ASP A 1088 8.06 -12.61 -21.32
CA ASP A 1088 9.01 -11.49 -21.43
C ASP A 1088 8.87 -10.47 -20.29
N ASP A 1089 9.97 -9.77 -19.98
CA ASP A 1089 10.02 -8.70 -18.95
C ASP A 1089 9.54 -9.22 -17.57
N TYR A 1090 9.76 -10.52 -17.34
CA TYR A 1090 9.33 -11.27 -16.17
C TYR A 1090 10.23 -11.00 -14.97
N LEU A 1091 11.55 -11.10 -15.17
CA LEU A 1091 12.53 -10.97 -14.09
C LEU A 1091 12.51 -9.57 -13.49
N ASP A 1092 12.29 -8.56 -14.34
CA ASP A 1092 12.33 -7.15 -13.99
C ASP A 1092 11.06 -6.66 -13.26
N ARG A 1093 10.02 -7.50 -13.14
CA ARG A 1093 8.69 -7.11 -12.62
C ARG A 1093 8.18 -8.08 -11.55
N PRO A 1094 8.46 -7.81 -10.26
CA PRO A 1094 8.08 -8.69 -9.17
C PRO A 1094 6.58 -8.99 -9.06
N HIS A 1095 5.71 -8.10 -9.54
CA HIS A 1095 4.27 -8.36 -9.56
C HIS A 1095 3.87 -9.47 -10.55
N TYR A 1096 4.69 -9.83 -11.54
CA TYR A 1096 4.46 -10.97 -12.42
C TYR A 1096 4.83 -12.31 -11.78
N HIS A 1097 5.70 -12.32 -10.76
CA HIS A 1097 6.12 -13.54 -10.05
C HIS A 1097 4.97 -14.18 -9.26
N VAL A 1098 3.84 -13.47 -9.14
CA VAL A 1098 2.60 -14.04 -8.61
C VAL A 1098 2.14 -15.30 -9.36
N VAL A 1099 2.54 -15.50 -10.62
CA VAL A 1099 2.21 -16.71 -11.38
C VAL A 1099 2.98 -17.95 -10.91
N GLU A 1100 4.05 -17.79 -10.13
CA GLU A 1100 4.82 -18.90 -9.54
C GLU A 1100 4.00 -19.73 -8.56
N ARG A 1101 2.87 -19.17 -8.09
CA ARG A 1101 1.84 -19.91 -7.34
C ARG A 1101 1.30 -21.13 -8.11
N LEU A 1102 1.39 -21.09 -9.45
CA LEU A 1102 0.91 -22.15 -10.33
C LEU A 1102 2.03 -23.04 -10.84
N LEU A 1103 3.14 -22.42 -11.25
CA LEU A 1103 4.26 -23.12 -11.87
C LEU A 1103 5.54 -22.27 -11.76
N MET A 1104 6.63 -22.88 -11.31
CA MET A 1104 7.95 -22.22 -11.28
C MET A 1104 8.56 -22.17 -12.70
N PRO A 1105 9.30 -21.11 -13.05
CA PRO A 1105 10.04 -21.07 -14.31
C PRO A 1105 11.15 -22.12 -14.33
N THR A 1106 11.38 -22.72 -15.49
CA THR A 1106 12.38 -23.77 -15.70
C THR A 1106 13.72 -23.23 -16.20
N GLU A 1107 13.72 -22.06 -16.83
CA GLU A 1107 14.92 -21.38 -17.31
C GLU A 1107 14.67 -19.86 -17.36
N PHE A 1108 15.72 -19.06 -17.20
CA PHE A 1108 15.68 -17.62 -17.46
C PHE A 1108 16.69 -17.28 -18.55
N VAL A 1109 16.30 -16.44 -19.50
CA VAL A 1109 17.17 -15.92 -20.55
C VAL A 1109 16.99 -14.41 -20.62
N GLY A 1110 18.02 -13.67 -20.21
CA GLY A 1110 17.91 -12.22 -20.01
C GLY A 1110 16.76 -11.87 -19.08
N ARG A 1111 15.83 -11.03 -19.55
CA ARG A 1111 14.62 -10.62 -18.82
C ARG A 1111 13.44 -11.60 -18.95
N MET A 1112 13.57 -12.63 -19.79
CA MET A 1112 12.51 -13.56 -20.14
C MET A 1112 12.58 -14.82 -19.27
N ALA A 1113 11.43 -15.29 -18.79
CA ALA A 1113 11.29 -16.56 -18.10
C ALA A 1113 10.65 -17.62 -19.00
N ARG A 1114 11.20 -18.83 -18.98
CA ARG A 1114 10.64 -20.01 -19.63
C ARG A 1114 9.84 -20.82 -18.61
N PHE A 1115 8.64 -21.23 -18.99
CA PHE A 1115 7.83 -22.18 -18.25
C PHE A 1115 7.49 -23.37 -19.13
N ASP A 1116 7.72 -24.58 -18.62
CA ASP A 1116 7.32 -25.81 -19.29
C ASP A 1116 5.96 -26.27 -18.74
N LEU A 1117 4.90 -25.89 -19.45
CA LEU A 1117 3.53 -26.20 -19.07
C LEU A 1117 3.15 -27.61 -19.46
N ARG A 1118 2.33 -28.21 -18.60
CA ARG A 1118 1.69 -29.51 -18.85
C ARG A 1118 0.19 -29.39 -18.61
N PRO A 1119 -0.63 -30.20 -19.30
CA PRO A 1119 -2.06 -30.19 -19.10
C PRO A 1119 -2.43 -30.47 -17.65
N LEU A 1120 -3.38 -29.70 -17.15
CA LEU A 1120 -3.87 -29.85 -15.78
C LEU A 1120 -4.65 -31.14 -15.62
N VAL A 1121 -4.29 -31.94 -14.63
CA VAL A 1121 -5.10 -33.08 -14.18
C VAL A 1121 -6.27 -32.59 -13.33
N GLN A 1122 -6.05 -31.56 -12.53
CA GLN A 1122 -7.07 -30.92 -11.69
C GLN A 1122 -6.71 -29.45 -11.45
N VAL A 1123 -7.71 -28.57 -11.46
CA VAL A 1123 -7.52 -27.15 -11.17
C VAL A 1123 -7.16 -26.97 -9.68
N PRO A 1124 -6.08 -26.24 -9.33
CA PRO A 1124 -5.66 -26.06 -7.95
C PRO A 1124 -6.70 -25.27 -7.15
N ARG A 1125 -7.47 -25.98 -6.32
CA ARG A 1125 -8.63 -25.43 -5.60
C ARG A 1125 -8.27 -24.27 -4.65
N SER A 1126 -7.08 -24.31 -4.04
CA SER A 1126 -6.58 -23.24 -3.17
C SER A 1126 -6.31 -21.93 -3.92
N GLU A 1127 -6.05 -22.02 -5.23
CA GLU A 1127 -5.71 -20.87 -6.06
C GLU A 1127 -6.90 -20.34 -6.86
N LEU A 1128 -8.09 -20.98 -6.81
CA LEU A 1128 -9.26 -20.62 -7.62
C LEU A 1128 -9.66 -19.14 -7.49
N THR A 1129 -9.70 -18.62 -6.27
CA THR A 1129 -10.02 -17.21 -6.02
C THR A 1129 -8.98 -16.28 -6.65
N TRP A 1130 -7.70 -16.67 -6.60
CA TRP A 1130 -6.61 -15.90 -7.20
C TRP A 1130 -6.60 -16.01 -8.73
N LEU A 1131 -6.83 -17.21 -9.28
CA LEU A 1131 -6.98 -17.49 -10.71
C LEU A 1131 -8.12 -16.68 -11.34
N VAL A 1132 -9.24 -16.52 -10.64
CA VAL A 1132 -10.35 -15.66 -11.09
C VAL A 1132 -9.96 -14.18 -10.92
N GLY A 1133 -9.31 -13.84 -9.82
CA GLY A 1133 -8.80 -12.49 -9.54
C GLY A 1133 -7.77 -11.98 -10.55
N SER A 1134 -6.96 -12.87 -11.15
CA SER A 1134 -5.92 -12.51 -12.12
C SER A 1134 -6.45 -11.92 -13.44
N TYR A 1135 -7.77 -12.00 -13.67
CA TYR A 1135 -8.45 -11.37 -14.81
C TYR A 1135 -9.13 -10.03 -14.46
N ASN A 1136 -8.89 -9.48 -13.26
CA ASN A 1136 -9.58 -8.28 -12.75
C ASN A 1136 -8.60 -7.23 -12.16
N GLU A 1137 -9.10 -6.01 -11.88
CA GLU A 1137 -8.34 -4.83 -11.45
C GLU A 1137 -7.45 -5.05 -10.23
N VAL A 1138 -7.91 -5.88 -9.28
CA VAL A 1138 -7.25 -6.13 -7.99
C VAL A 1138 -5.91 -6.86 -8.15
N ALA A 1139 -5.74 -7.70 -9.18
CA ALA A 1139 -4.48 -8.41 -9.44
C ALA A 1139 -3.41 -7.53 -10.09
N TYR A 1140 -3.82 -6.39 -10.66
CA TYR A 1140 -2.94 -5.41 -11.30
C TYR A 1140 -2.89 -4.10 -10.53
N ALA A 1141 -3.50 -3.98 -9.35
CA ALA A 1141 -3.41 -2.84 -8.48
C ALA A 1141 -2.09 -2.91 -7.68
N GLU A 1142 -1.16 -2.02 -8.03
CA GLU A 1142 0.08 -1.76 -7.28
C GLU A 1142 -0.19 -0.86 -6.07
#